data_AF-A0A948TKG3-F1
#
_entry.id   AF-A0A948TKG3-F1
#
_cell.length_a   1.000
_cell.length_b   1.000
_cell.length_c   1.000
_cell.angle_alpha   90.00
_cell.angle_beta   90.00
_cell.angle_gamma   90.00
#
_symmetry.space_group_name_H-M   'P 1'
#
loop_
_entity.id
_entity.type
_entity.pdbx_description
1 polymer ?
#
loop_
_entity_poly.entity_id
_entity_poly.type
_entity_poly.pdbx_seq_one_letter_code
_entity_poly.pdbx_strand_id
1 'polypeptide(L)'
;MSVRLLKNWMWCLGLLVMAACSDEEVVQNDAPVIPEQPAEIASVIDQYNADIAAMQTLFEGDAEVVNYTQEESGAYRLELSDGKIATAISQTEDDADIPLFGVNEEGYWTVQLNGESGLLTDMAGNSVPALRKTGKGVYTPQVALGEDGYWQVSLNGNQWKRLSDTPAADMTGKTSANFSLYKSVEMDGSGQLTLSLRNGEASVTVDASASSSAEAWKKFVMGSEDNVLLDYSYAGYMHGEVAPPDVYINFDNKQLDASGNPYYNAYLTGGAQGSAIYKVYDVTDYGAVPDDGISDRPALIKILKDAMGCTERTNEDGGKTLRYYIGGNKANAVIYFPKGTFVLRGGAEDETVETIRLTMGNLIMKGAGADNTVIEMAVENNPASGDLWSTPNLLEIKHNSGLTDLTDVVGNAVKGSFSVEVASTSGISVGDWICLTVQNNDSEFIAEELAPHSVTDLSSQVEIAKSGVLVHEFHQVKAISGNKLVFYEPIMREVNSKWNWKIQQYPHFENVGVEDLTFLGHAKDDFRHHGSASDDGGFKPINLIRLTNSWMRRVDFESVSEALSIVSCANVSAYTINISGNRGHASVRSQASSRVFIGNVTDTSSGKIALDSGGQNLGEYMEGAGQYHGCGVSKESMGAVIWNVQWGNDACFESHASQPRATLIDRCRGAFIPWREGGDEVQLPNHLNDLVIWNMNATKTGYDGGWGNKFIWWDNNNRWWKNMPPVIVGFHGASIVFDESPEQVKYMESLGTPVEPQSLYEAQLERRLGYVPAWLNALK
;
A
#
# COMPACT_ATOMS: atom_id res chain seq x y z
N MET A 1 41.04 25.78 46.29
CA MET A 1 42.34 25.39 45.69
C MET A 1 42.25 25.71 44.20
N SER A 2 43.08 26.49 43.48
CA SER A 2 44.50 26.90 43.60
C SER A 2 45.52 25.77 43.39
N VAL A 3 46.57 25.87 42.54
CA VAL A 3 47.19 27.06 41.88
C VAL A 3 47.64 26.81 40.40
N ARG A 4 47.36 27.78 39.51
CA ARG A 4 48.15 28.34 38.36
C ARG A 4 49.57 27.81 38.01
N LEU A 5 49.92 28.00 36.71
CA LEU A 5 51.26 28.26 36.09
C LEU A 5 52.26 27.13 35.79
N LEU A 6 52.75 27.06 34.54
CA LEU A 6 54.12 27.50 34.15
C LEU A 6 54.34 27.55 32.61
N LYS A 7 55.39 28.26 32.16
CA LYS A 7 55.73 28.61 30.76
C LYS A 7 57.19 28.25 30.42
N ASN A 8 57.43 27.91 29.14
CA ASN A 8 58.60 28.07 28.24
C ASN A 8 60.05 28.15 28.77
N TRP A 9 61.00 27.62 27.98
CA TRP A 9 62.30 28.21 27.50
C TRP A 9 63.16 27.10 26.81
N MET A 10 64.09 27.31 25.84
CA MET A 10 64.59 28.46 25.05
C MET A 10 65.64 27.96 23.99
N TRP A 11 66.31 28.88 23.25
CA TRP A 11 67.58 28.78 22.44
C TRP A 11 67.43 28.46 20.92
N CYS A 12 68.17 29.06 19.96
CA CYS A 12 68.94 30.33 19.79
C CYS A 12 69.29 30.46 18.27
N LEU A 13 69.14 31.55 17.50
CA LEU A 13 69.66 32.94 17.50
C LEU A 13 71.04 33.17 16.79
N GLY A 14 71.04 33.99 15.71
CA GLY A 14 72.18 34.68 15.07
C GLY A 14 71.78 35.28 13.69
N LEU A 15 71.56 36.60 13.50
CA LEU A 15 72.53 37.71 13.27
C LEU A 15 73.17 37.67 11.85
N LEU A 16 73.23 38.69 10.98
CA LEU A 16 73.28 40.18 11.05
C LEU A 16 72.75 40.79 9.69
N VAL A 17 71.85 41.79 9.61
CA VAL A 17 72.09 43.26 9.33
C VAL A 17 71.70 43.86 7.93
N MET A 18 70.66 44.72 7.97
CA MET A 18 70.43 46.04 7.29
C MET A 18 70.36 46.26 5.76
N ALA A 19 69.14 46.69 5.33
CA ALA A 19 68.79 47.95 4.64
C ALA A 19 68.53 48.04 3.10
N ALA A 20 67.53 48.89 2.81
CA ALA A 20 67.15 49.54 1.54
C ALA A 20 66.19 48.79 0.58
N CYS A 21 65.33 49.59 -0.09
CA CYS A 21 64.05 49.17 -0.69
C CYS A 21 64.13 48.78 -2.17
N SER A 22 63.22 47.89 -2.58
CA SER A 22 62.36 48.09 -3.76
C SER A 22 61.11 47.20 -3.63
N ASP A 23 59.96 47.68 -4.06
CA ASP A 23 58.70 46.93 -3.99
C ASP A 23 58.71 45.72 -4.94
N GLU A 24 58.31 44.55 -4.42
CA GLU A 24 57.72 43.48 -5.22
C GLU A 24 56.30 43.24 -4.67
N GLU A 25 55.29 43.44 -5.52
CA GLU A 25 53.91 43.08 -5.18
C GLU A 25 53.82 41.56 -5.05
N VAL A 26 53.70 41.08 -3.80
CA VAL A 26 53.30 39.69 -3.55
C VAL A 26 51.83 39.57 -3.92
N VAL A 27 51.58 39.07 -5.13
CA VAL A 27 50.23 38.67 -5.56
C VAL A 27 49.74 37.60 -4.58
N GLN A 28 48.77 37.97 -3.74
CA GLN A 28 47.97 36.98 -3.03
C GLN A 28 47.12 36.26 -4.08
N ASN A 29 47.49 35.02 -4.40
CA ASN A 29 46.53 34.06 -4.94
C ASN A 29 45.58 33.71 -3.79
N ASP A 30 44.53 34.52 -3.63
CA ASP A 30 43.39 34.14 -2.79
C ASP A 30 42.81 32.83 -3.34
N ALA A 31 42.54 31.88 -2.44
CA ALA A 31 41.94 30.61 -2.82
C ALA A 31 40.56 30.87 -3.46
N PRO A 32 40.20 30.17 -4.54
CA PRO A 32 38.92 30.38 -5.20
C PRO A 32 37.76 30.16 -4.22
N VAL A 33 36.82 31.12 -4.19
CA VAL A 33 35.64 31.05 -3.33
C VAL A 33 34.68 30.01 -3.89
N ILE A 34 34.43 28.96 -3.13
CA ILE A 34 33.43 27.93 -3.46
C ILE A 34 32.08 28.40 -2.91
N PRO A 35 31.04 28.56 -3.75
CA PRO A 35 29.70 28.90 -3.28
C PRO A 35 29.05 27.70 -2.56
N GLU A 36 28.25 27.98 -1.53
CA GLU A 36 27.36 26.99 -0.93
C GLU A 36 26.21 26.70 -1.90
N GLN A 37 25.87 25.43 -2.09
CA GLN A 37 24.94 24.99 -3.13
C GLN A 37 23.54 24.71 -2.55
N PRO A 38 22.46 24.98 -3.29
CA PRO A 38 21.10 24.67 -2.85
C PRO A 38 20.89 23.15 -2.71
N ALA A 39 20.17 22.72 -1.68
CA ALA A 39 20.01 21.30 -1.34
C ALA A 39 19.31 20.49 -2.44
N GLU A 40 18.47 21.15 -3.23
CA GLU A 40 17.68 20.59 -4.32
C GLU A 40 18.56 20.15 -5.52
N ILE A 41 19.77 20.72 -5.68
CA ILE A 41 20.62 20.47 -6.86
C ILE A 41 21.05 19.01 -6.97
N ALA A 42 21.16 18.29 -5.85
CA ALA A 42 21.52 16.88 -5.84
C ALA A 42 20.51 16.04 -6.64
N SER A 43 19.20 16.25 -6.42
CA SER A 43 18.16 15.55 -7.18
C SER A 43 18.11 15.93 -8.66
N VAL A 44 18.48 17.17 -9.00
CA VAL A 44 18.56 17.63 -10.40
C VAL A 44 19.74 16.97 -11.11
N ILE A 45 20.89 16.83 -10.43
CA ILE A 45 22.07 16.13 -10.94
C ILE A 45 21.81 14.62 -11.11
N ASP A 46 21.10 14.00 -10.16
CA ASP A 46 20.70 12.59 -10.27
C ASP A 46 19.78 12.34 -11.48
N GLN A 47 18.79 13.22 -11.71
CA GLN A 47 17.95 13.14 -12.91
C GLN A 47 18.78 13.40 -14.18
N TYR A 48 19.70 14.37 -14.17
CA TYR A 48 20.56 14.65 -15.33
C TYR A 48 21.44 13.45 -15.71
N ASN A 49 21.95 12.72 -14.71
CA ASN A 49 22.68 11.46 -14.94
C ASN A 49 21.79 10.36 -15.54
N ALA A 50 20.53 10.27 -15.13
CA ALA A 50 19.56 9.36 -15.75
C ALA A 50 19.26 9.76 -17.21
N ASP A 51 19.10 11.05 -17.48
CA ASP A 51 18.84 11.60 -18.82
C ASP A 51 20.01 11.34 -19.77
N ILE A 52 21.27 11.51 -19.31
CA ILE A 52 22.49 11.16 -20.07
C ILE A 52 22.50 9.68 -20.44
N ALA A 53 22.19 8.79 -19.50
CA ALA A 53 22.19 7.34 -19.71
C ALA A 53 21.08 6.90 -20.66
N ALA A 54 19.88 7.47 -20.53
CA ALA A 54 18.75 7.21 -21.40
C ALA A 54 19.00 7.74 -22.83
N MET A 55 19.52 8.97 -22.95
CA MET A 55 19.93 9.56 -24.23
C MET A 55 20.93 8.66 -24.96
N GLN A 56 21.98 8.17 -24.28
CA GLN A 56 22.93 7.23 -24.90
C GLN A 56 22.24 5.96 -25.41
N THR A 57 21.31 5.40 -24.64
CA THR A 57 20.59 4.16 -24.99
C THR A 57 19.71 4.36 -26.23
N LEU A 58 19.01 5.50 -26.32
CA LEU A 58 18.22 5.91 -27.48
C LEU A 58 19.08 6.13 -28.74
N PHE A 59 20.23 6.80 -28.61
CA PHE A 59 21.12 7.09 -29.74
C PHE A 59 21.92 5.87 -30.23
N GLU A 60 22.11 4.85 -29.39
CA GLU A 60 22.66 3.55 -29.78
C GLU A 60 21.59 2.66 -30.45
N GLY A 61 20.31 2.91 -30.20
CA GLY A 61 19.19 2.07 -30.64
C GLY A 61 19.01 0.81 -29.80
N ASP A 62 19.51 0.82 -28.56
CA ASP A 62 19.42 -0.32 -27.62
C ASP A 62 18.08 -0.38 -26.86
N ALA A 63 17.28 0.70 -26.90
CA ALA A 63 15.94 0.76 -26.30
C ALA A 63 15.00 1.67 -27.11
N GLU A 64 13.71 1.36 -27.04
CA GLU A 64 12.60 2.13 -27.65
C GLU A 64 11.79 2.87 -26.57
N VAL A 65 11.03 3.91 -26.94
CA VAL A 65 10.08 4.59 -26.04
C VAL A 65 8.79 3.77 -25.96
N VAL A 66 8.44 3.28 -24.76
CA VAL A 66 7.24 2.45 -24.55
C VAL A 66 6.05 3.23 -24.01
N ASN A 67 6.30 4.31 -23.25
CA ASN A 67 5.29 5.27 -22.79
C ASN A 67 5.90 6.68 -22.77
N TYR A 68 5.03 7.69 -22.87
CA TYR A 68 5.40 9.09 -22.58
C TYR A 68 4.27 9.84 -21.89
N THR A 69 4.61 10.92 -21.17
CA THR A 69 3.68 11.98 -20.77
C THR A 69 4.24 13.34 -21.16
N GLN A 70 3.37 14.31 -21.44
CA GLN A 70 3.78 15.71 -21.61
C GLN A 70 3.29 16.55 -20.42
N GLU A 71 4.20 17.25 -19.76
CA GLU A 71 3.90 18.20 -18.68
C GLU A 71 3.38 19.54 -19.24
N GLU A 72 2.68 20.33 -18.41
CA GLU A 72 2.25 21.70 -18.79
C GLU A 72 3.43 22.62 -19.15
N SER A 73 4.62 22.34 -18.62
CA SER A 73 5.90 22.98 -18.95
C SER A 73 6.33 22.79 -20.41
N GLY A 74 5.70 21.85 -21.13
CA GLY A 74 6.12 21.37 -22.44
C GLY A 74 7.22 20.29 -22.38
N ALA A 75 7.70 19.93 -21.18
CA ALA A 75 8.62 18.81 -21.00
C ALA A 75 7.95 17.47 -21.33
N TYR A 76 8.71 16.56 -21.92
CA TYR A 76 8.30 15.17 -22.11
C TYR A 76 9.02 14.30 -21.10
N ARG A 77 8.28 13.44 -20.39
CA ARG A 77 8.85 12.28 -19.69
C ARG A 77 8.68 11.05 -20.56
N LEU A 78 9.73 10.26 -20.68
CA LEU A 78 9.83 9.10 -21.55
C LEU A 78 10.18 7.87 -20.72
N GLU A 79 9.40 6.81 -20.81
CA GLU A 79 9.76 5.48 -20.31
C GLU A 79 10.33 4.66 -21.46
N LEU A 80 11.51 4.09 -21.25
CA LEU A 80 12.19 3.24 -22.23
C LEU A 80 11.92 1.76 -21.98
N SER A 81 12.02 0.94 -23.03
CA SER A 81 11.85 -0.52 -22.99
C SER A 81 12.82 -1.26 -22.04
N ASP A 82 13.86 -0.59 -21.53
CA ASP A 82 14.80 -1.11 -20.53
C ASP A 82 14.50 -0.61 -19.09
N GLY A 83 13.37 0.08 -18.90
CA GLY A 83 12.90 0.60 -17.62
C GLY A 83 13.46 1.97 -17.21
N LYS A 84 14.36 2.59 -18.00
CA LYS A 84 14.83 3.95 -17.72
C LYS A 84 13.70 4.97 -17.90
N ILE A 85 13.72 6.01 -17.08
CA ILE A 85 12.92 7.22 -17.27
C ILE A 85 13.84 8.38 -17.61
N ALA A 86 13.49 9.11 -18.66
CA ALA A 86 14.20 10.29 -19.12
C ALA A 86 13.29 11.52 -19.16
N THR A 87 13.87 12.68 -18.90
CA THR A 87 13.23 13.99 -19.06
C THR A 87 13.81 14.67 -20.30
N ALA A 88 12.93 15.09 -21.22
CA ALA A 88 13.30 15.77 -22.46
C ALA A 88 12.61 17.14 -22.54
N ILE A 89 13.41 18.21 -22.44
CA ILE A 89 12.94 19.60 -22.41
C ILE A 89 13.59 20.36 -23.58
N SER A 90 12.80 21.07 -24.37
CA SER A 90 13.35 21.93 -25.42
C SER A 90 14.01 23.18 -24.81
N GLN A 91 15.33 23.39 -25.01
CA GLN A 91 16.06 24.57 -24.53
C GLN A 91 17.07 25.12 -25.52
N THR A 92 16.95 26.41 -25.84
CA THR A 92 17.78 27.10 -26.83
C THR A 92 18.93 27.93 -26.25
N GLU A 93 18.94 28.19 -24.94
CA GLU A 93 19.96 29.02 -24.27
C GLU A 93 20.98 28.16 -23.51
N ASP A 94 22.26 28.40 -23.78
CA ASP A 94 23.36 27.69 -23.12
C ASP A 94 23.73 28.29 -21.76
N ASP A 95 23.63 27.43 -20.75
CA ASP A 95 23.98 27.73 -19.38
C ASP A 95 25.44 27.33 -19.15
N ALA A 96 26.36 28.30 -19.32
CA ALA A 96 27.79 28.04 -19.28
C ALA A 96 28.29 27.52 -17.91
N ASP A 97 27.49 27.68 -16.85
CA ASP A 97 27.82 27.22 -15.50
C ASP A 97 27.65 25.70 -15.33
N ILE A 98 26.96 25.03 -16.26
CA ILE A 98 26.56 23.61 -16.19
C ILE A 98 27.26 22.81 -17.31
N PRO A 99 27.82 21.62 -17.00
CA PRO A 99 28.47 20.79 -18.01
C PRO A 99 27.43 20.12 -18.92
N LEU A 100 27.29 20.64 -20.13
CA LEU A 100 26.38 20.14 -21.15
C LEU A 100 27.01 19.00 -21.95
N PHE A 101 26.57 17.77 -21.71
CA PHE A 101 27.01 16.58 -22.46
C PHE A 101 26.31 16.44 -23.83
N GLY A 102 26.96 15.75 -24.75
CA GLY A 102 26.46 15.50 -26.10
C GLY A 102 27.20 14.37 -26.82
N VAL A 103 26.83 14.09 -28.07
CA VAL A 103 27.46 13.06 -28.91
C VAL A 103 27.76 13.60 -30.30
N ASN A 104 29.00 13.46 -30.77
CA ASN A 104 29.40 13.91 -32.11
C ASN A 104 29.06 12.88 -33.22
N GLU A 105 29.20 13.29 -34.49
CA GLU A 105 28.95 12.40 -35.64
C GLU A 105 29.76 11.10 -35.60
N GLU A 106 30.99 11.13 -35.07
CA GLU A 106 31.87 9.97 -34.93
C GLU A 106 31.44 9.00 -33.81
N GLY A 107 30.58 9.42 -32.88
CA GLY A 107 30.08 8.61 -31.77
C GLY A 107 30.92 8.70 -30.48
N TYR A 108 31.68 9.77 -30.30
CA TYR A 108 32.34 10.11 -29.03
C TYR A 108 31.52 11.11 -28.24
N TRP A 109 31.68 11.08 -26.92
CA TRP A 109 31.10 12.07 -26.02
C TRP A 109 31.74 13.44 -26.23
N THR A 110 30.91 14.46 -26.33
CA THR A 110 31.29 15.87 -26.18
C THR A 110 30.82 16.39 -24.82
N VAL A 111 31.52 17.40 -24.31
CA VAL A 111 31.14 18.16 -23.13
C VAL A 111 31.43 19.64 -23.38
N GLN A 112 30.51 20.50 -22.94
CA GLN A 112 30.65 21.95 -23.00
C GLN A 112 30.47 22.52 -21.59
N LEU A 113 31.42 23.34 -21.13
CA LEU A 113 31.42 23.96 -19.80
C LEU A 113 32.23 25.26 -19.85
N ASN A 114 31.82 26.30 -19.12
CA ASN A 114 32.46 27.63 -19.10
C ASN A 114 32.61 28.29 -20.50
N GLY A 115 31.77 27.90 -21.47
CA GLY A 115 31.85 28.35 -22.86
C GLY A 115 32.92 27.64 -23.72
N GLU A 116 33.68 26.70 -23.16
CA GLU A 116 34.56 25.81 -23.91
C GLU A 116 33.83 24.51 -24.26
N SER A 117 34.02 23.99 -25.47
CA SER A 117 33.43 22.73 -25.94
C SER A 117 34.49 21.82 -26.54
N GLY A 118 34.42 20.52 -26.23
CA GLY A 118 35.41 19.55 -26.68
C GLY A 118 35.00 18.10 -26.47
N LEU A 119 35.89 17.17 -26.82
CA LEU A 119 35.70 15.75 -26.55
C LEU A 119 35.90 15.46 -25.06
N LEU A 120 34.97 14.71 -24.48
CA LEU A 120 35.18 14.13 -23.15
C LEU A 120 36.36 13.16 -23.22
N THR A 121 37.27 13.24 -22.25
CA THR A 121 38.46 12.39 -22.19
C THR A 121 38.55 11.58 -20.90
N ASP A 122 39.07 10.36 -20.98
CA ASP A 122 39.38 9.50 -19.84
C ASP A 122 40.56 10.03 -18.99
N MET A 123 40.98 9.26 -17.98
CA MET A 123 42.13 9.61 -17.12
C MET A 123 43.49 9.60 -17.85
N ALA A 124 43.58 9.00 -19.05
CA ALA A 124 44.77 8.94 -19.88
C ALA A 124 44.73 9.94 -21.06
N GLY A 125 43.66 10.73 -21.19
CA GLY A 125 43.48 11.73 -22.25
C GLY A 125 42.85 11.18 -23.54
N ASN A 126 42.36 9.93 -23.58
CA ASN A 126 41.69 9.38 -24.76
C ASN A 126 40.24 9.82 -24.82
N SER A 127 39.73 10.13 -26.02
CA SER A 127 38.32 10.46 -26.25
C SER A 127 37.41 9.29 -25.85
N VAL A 128 36.39 9.57 -25.03
CA VAL A 128 35.47 8.56 -24.50
C VAL A 128 34.41 8.20 -25.56
N PRO A 129 34.29 6.93 -25.98
CA PRO A 129 33.29 6.53 -26.96
C PRO A 129 31.90 6.45 -26.31
N ALA A 130 30.94 7.11 -26.96
CA ALA A 130 29.52 7.09 -26.59
C ALA A 130 28.76 5.95 -27.27
N LEU A 131 29.13 5.59 -28.51
CA LEU A 131 28.38 4.64 -29.33
C LEU A 131 29.29 3.52 -29.87
N ARG A 132 28.74 2.31 -30.07
CA ARG A 132 29.51 1.13 -30.54
C ARG A 132 30.13 1.33 -31.91
N LYS A 133 29.60 2.24 -32.74
CA LYS A 133 30.14 2.59 -34.07
C LYS A 133 31.60 3.07 -34.02
N THR A 134 32.09 3.51 -32.86
CA THR A 134 33.52 3.85 -32.63
C THR A 134 34.46 2.64 -32.61
N GLY A 135 33.93 1.42 -32.38
CA GLY A 135 34.71 0.19 -32.20
C GLY A 135 35.51 0.10 -30.88
N LYS A 136 35.32 1.03 -29.94
CA LYS A 136 36.14 1.16 -28.71
C LYS A 136 35.40 0.83 -27.41
N GLY A 137 34.22 0.23 -27.50
CA GLY A 137 33.30 0.04 -26.39
C GLY A 137 32.31 1.19 -26.24
N VAL A 138 31.54 1.17 -25.16
CA VAL A 138 30.51 2.16 -24.79
C VAL A 138 30.71 2.46 -23.32
N TYR A 139 30.78 3.74 -22.96
CA TYR A 139 30.88 4.19 -21.57
C TYR A 139 29.86 5.29 -21.34
N THR A 140 29.20 5.29 -20.19
CA THR A 140 28.23 6.33 -19.79
C THR A 140 28.92 7.26 -18.79
N PRO A 141 29.02 8.57 -19.04
CA PRO A 141 29.51 9.51 -18.06
C PRO A 141 28.48 9.74 -16.97
N GLN A 142 28.95 9.88 -15.74
CA GLN A 142 28.20 10.39 -14.61
C GLN A 142 28.85 11.69 -14.16
N VAL A 143 28.07 12.72 -13.87
CA VAL A 143 28.53 14.02 -13.40
C VAL A 143 28.11 14.26 -11.95
N ALA A 144 28.96 14.97 -11.20
CA ALA A 144 28.69 15.39 -9.83
C ALA A 144 29.34 16.74 -9.54
N LEU A 145 28.80 17.45 -8.53
CA LEU A 145 29.54 18.49 -7.82
C LEU A 145 30.36 17.81 -6.72
N GLY A 146 31.68 17.88 -6.82
CA GLY A 146 32.58 17.31 -5.80
C GLY A 146 32.55 18.10 -4.49
N GLU A 147 32.94 17.47 -3.39
CA GLU A 147 33.15 18.14 -2.09
C GLU A 147 34.18 19.28 -2.16
N ASP A 148 35.01 19.29 -3.21
CA ASP A 148 35.98 20.35 -3.50
C ASP A 148 35.38 21.56 -4.24
N GLY A 149 34.08 21.54 -4.57
CA GLY A 149 33.37 22.64 -5.23
C GLY A 149 33.48 22.65 -6.76
N TYR A 150 34.02 21.59 -7.38
CA TYR A 150 34.22 21.51 -8.83
C TYR A 150 33.25 20.53 -9.49
N TRP A 151 32.89 20.80 -10.75
CA TRP A 151 32.25 19.80 -11.60
C TRP A 151 33.22 18.65 -11.88
N GLN A 152 32.78 17.42 -11.60
CA GLN A 152 33.55 16.20 -11.80
C GLN A 152 32.77 15.19 -12.64
N VAL A 153 33.49 14.36 -13.41
CA VAL A 153 32.94 13.27 -14.22
C VAL A 153 33.56 11.93 -13.84
N SER A 154 32.75 10.87 -13.86
CA SER A 154 33.18 9.48 -13.76
C SER A 154 32.68 8.66 -14.95
N LEU A 155 33.40 7.59 -15.28
CA LEU A 155 32.97 6.56 -16.25
C LEU A 155 32.69 5.20 -15.57
N ASN A 156 32.81 5.15 -14.24
CA ASN A 156 32.71 3.90 -13.45
C ASN A 156 32.15 4.11 -12.03
N GLY A 157 31.60 5.29 -11.71
CA GLY A 157 31.10 5.70 -10.39
C GLY A 157 32.13 5.86 -9.27
N ASN A 158 33.38 5.43 -9.48
CA ASN A 158 34.39 5.31 -8.42
C ASN A 158 35.59 6.25 -8.60
N GLN A 159 35.98 6.53 -9.85
CA GLN A 159 37.07 7.42 -10.19
C GLN A 159 36.50 8.69 -10.81
N TRP A 160 36.78 9.83 -10.18
CA TRP A 160 36.23 11.12 -10.55
C TRP A 160 37.34 12.06 -11.04
N LYS A 161 37.07 12.77 -12.14
CA LYS A 161 37.98 13.69 -12.81
C LYS A 161 37.31 15.05 -12.91
N ARG A 162 38.00 16.13 -12.53
CA ARG A 162 37.48 17.50 -12.73
C ARG A 162 37.26 17.78 -14.22
N LEU A 163 36.13 18.42 -14.53
CA LEU A 163 35.78 18.88 -15.89
C LEU A 163 36.42 20.24 -16.23
N SER A 164 36.73 21.07 -15.23
CA SER A 164 37.50 22.31 -15.41
C SER A 164 38.31 22.67 -14.15
N ASP A 165 39.23 23.62 -14.30
CA ASP A 165 39.99 24.22 -13.19
C ASP A 165 39.26 25.40 -12.51
N THR A 166 38.01 25.68 -12.90
CA THR A 166 37.13 26.70 -12.30
C THR A 166 36.12 26.02 -11.36
N PRO A 167 35.87 26.54 -10.15
CA PRO A 167 34.78 26.05 -9.30
C PRO A 167 33.43 26.17 -10.00
N ALA A 168 32.47 25.34 -9.62
CA ALA A 168 31.09 25.52 -10.06
C ALA A 168 30.52 26.85 -9.54
N ALA A 169 29.69 27.51 -10.36
CA ALA A 169 28.96 28.70 -9.95
C ALA A 169 27.88 28.35 -8.90
N ASP A 170 27.26 29.38 -8.32
CA ASP A 170 26.07 29.23 -7.49
C ASP A 170 24.89 28.69 -8.34
N MET A 171 24.36 27.52 -7.97
CA MET A 171 23.24 26.87 -8.67
C MET A 171 21.86 27.33 -8.17
N THR A 172 21.78 28.36 -7.32
CA THR A 172 20.51 28.89 -6.81
C THR A 172 19.55 29.26 -7.94
N GLY A 173 18.39 28.61 -7.97
CA GLY A 173 17.35 28.81 -8.97
C GLY A 173 17.56 28.09 -10.31
N LYS A 174 18.64 27.31 -10.49
CA LYS A 174 18.78 26.40 -11.63
C LYS A 174 17.80 25.23 -11.48
N THR A 175 17.24 24.76 -12.59
CA THR A 175 16.21 23.71 -12.64
C THR A 175 16.58 22.64 -13.66
N SER A 176 15.85 21.53 -13.73
CA SER A 176 16.05 20.47 -14.75
C SER A 176 16.03 21.02 -16.19
N ALA A 177 15.35 22.13 -16.46
CA ALA A 177 15.40 22.81 -17.75
C ALA A 177 16.82 23.29 -18.10
N ASN A 178 17.54 23.92 -17.15
CA ASN A 178 18.92 24.38 -17.37
C ASN A 178 19.85 23.22 -17.77
N PHE A 179 19.64 22.05 -17.15
CA PHE A 179 20.37 20.81 -17.41
C PHE A 179 19.95 20.07 -18.69
N SER A 180 18.93 20.52 -19.43
CA SER A 180 18.44 19.77 -20.59
C SER A 180 19.53 19.48 -21.64
N LEU A 181 19.52 18.27 -22.19
CA LEU A 181 20.39 17.84 -23.29
C LEU A 181 19.89 18.33 -24.67
N TYR A 182 18.65 18.80 -24.79
CA TYR A 182 17.93 18.92 -26.07
C TYR A 182 17.61 20.35 -26.48
N LYS A 183 17.93 20.70 -27.74
CA LYS A 183 17.65 22.02 -28.35
C LYS A 183 16.26 22.10 -28.98
N SER A 184 15.73 20.95 -29.37
CA SER A 184 14.33 20.77 -29.72
C SER A 184 13.85 19.37 -29.35
N VAL A 185 12.59 19.31 -28.98
CA VAL A 185 11.83 18.10 -28.63
C VAL A 185 10.49 18.26 -29.35
N GLU A 186 10.31 17.54 -30.45
CA GLU A 186 9.22 17.77 -31.40
C GLU A 186 8.45 16.48 -31.66
N MET A 187 7.18 16.41 -31.21
CA MET A 187 6.26 15.34 -31.53
C MET A 187 5.52 15.67 -32.83
N ASP A 188 5.55 14.78 -33.82
CA ASP A 188 4.82 14.95 -35.08
C ASP A 188 3.39 14.37 -35.03
N GLY A 189 2.59 14.68 -36.06
CA GLY A 189 1.20 14.21 -36.15
C GLY A 189 1.04 12.70 -36.45
N SER A 190 2.13 11.95 -36.53
CA SER A 190 2.16 10.47 -36.64
C SER A 190 2.56 9.78 -35.34
N GLY A 191 2.94 10.54 -34.30
CA GLY A 191 3.43 10.00 -33.02
C GLY A 191 4.93 9.72 -32.99
N GLN A 192 5.70 10.28 -33.94
CA GLN A 192 7.16 10.24 -33.88
C GLN A 192 7.69 11.45 -33.10
N LEU A 193 8.50 11.18 -32.08
CA LEU A 193 9.19 12.18 -31.28
C LEU A 193 10.62 12.36 -31.80
N THR A 194 10.98 13.57 -32.19
CA THR A 194 12.35 13.92 -32.59
C THR A 194 13.05 14.68 -31.48
N LEU A 195 14.19 14.15 -31.04
CA LEU A 195 15.07 14.71 -30.01
C LEU A 195 16.36 15.19 -30.66
N SER A 196 16.63 16.49 -30.60
CA SER A 196 17.84 17.08 -31.18
C SER A 196 18.78 17.56 -30.07
N LEU A 197 20.04 17.15 -30.07
CA LEU A 197 20.98 17.55 -29.02
C LEU A 197 21.41 19.02 -29.14
N ARG A 198 21.67 19.64 -27.99
CA ARG A 198 22.31 20.97 -27.89
C ARG A 198 23.80 20.89 -28.19
N ASN A 199 24.48 19.91 -27.60
CA ASN A 199 25.89 19.63 -27.85
C ASN A 199 26.04 18.41 -28.79
N GLY A 200 26.83 18.58 -29.84
CA GLY A 200 26.89 17.66 -30.97
C GLY A 200 25.74 17.87 -31.98
N GLU A 201 26.00 17.61 -33.26
CA GLU A 201 25.02 17.81 -34.34
C GLU A 201 24.02 16.64 -34.48
N ALA A 202 24.01 15.72 -33.52
CA ALA A 202 23.20 14.51 -33.58
C ALA A 202 21.73 14.74 -33.16
N SER A 203 20.82 14.01 -33.79
CA SER A 203 19.41 13.89 -33.41
C SER A 203 18.97 12.43 -33.53
N VAL A 204 17.91 12.07 -32.80
CA VAL A 204 17.23 10.77 -32.90
C VAL A 204 15.73 11.01 -33.06
N THR A 205 15.09 10.22 -33.91
CA THR A 205 13.63 10.16 -34.03
C THR A 205 13.17 8.79 -33.54
N VAL A 206 12.23 8.78 -32.60
CA VAL A 206 11.69 7.57 -31.98
C VAL A 206 10.19 7.49 -32.20
N ASP A 207 9.67 6.29 -32.46
CA ASP A 207 8.23 6.05 -32.51
C ASP A 207 7.68 5.98 -31.08
N ALA A 208 6.81 6.91 -30.72
CA ALA A 208 6.12 6.95 -29.43
C ALA A 208 4.62 6.55 -29.56
N SER A 209 4.17 6.21 -30.78
CA SER A 209 2.76 5.85 -31.06
C SER A 209 2.33 4.52 -30.45
N ALA A 210 3.28 3.67 -30.03
CA ALA A 210 3.04 2.41 -29.33
C ALA A 210 2.48 2.58 -27.90
N SER A 211 2.59 3.78 -27.33
CA SER A 211 2.12 4.16 -25.99
C SER A 211 0.61 3.98 -25.83
N SER A 212 0.20 2.79 -25.38
CA SER A 212 -1.21 2.35 -25.30
C SER A 212 -1.73 2.18 -23.86
N SER A 213 -0.88 2.39 -22.85
CA SER A 213 -1.29 2.38 -21.45
C SER A 213 -2.19 3.58 -21.11
N ALA A 214 -2.95 3.44 -20.02
CA ALA A 214 -3.69 4.53 -19.39
C ALA A 214 -2.77 5.70 -19.01
N GLU A 215 -3.25 6.91 -19.22
CA GLU A 215 -2.53 8.14 -18.91
C GLU A 215 -2.27 8.29 -17.40
N ALA A 216 -3.23 7.88 -16.56
CA ALA A 216 -3.01 7.81 -15.11
C ALA A 216 -1.84 6.89 -14.71
N TRP A 217 -1.66 5.75 -15.41
CA TRP A 217 -0.54 4.84 -15.17
C TRP A 217 0.81 5.46 -15.58
N LYS A 218 0.89 6.11 -16.75
CA LYS A 218 2.13 6.77 -17.21
C LYS A 218 2.57 7.86 -16.24
N LYS A 219 1.63 8.68 -15.75
CA LYS A 219 1.89 9.74 -14.76
C LYS A 219 2.41 9.19 -13.43
N PHE A 220 1.86 8.06 -12.97
CA PHE A 220 2.39 7.35 -11.81
C PHE A 220 3.81 6.83 -12.04
N VAL A 221 4.05 6.14 -13.16
CA VAL A 221 5.36 5.58 -13.54
C VAL A 221 6.44 6.65 -13.59
N MET A 222 6.13 7.79 -14.21
CA MET A 222 7.06 8.88 -14.50
C MET A 222 7.19 9.91 -13.38
N GLY A 223 6.38 9.79 -12.31
CA GLY A 223 6.39 10.72 -11.18
C GLY A 223 5.96 12.14 -11.57
N SER A 224 4.95 12.27 -12.42
CA SER A 224 4.40 13.56 -12.86
C SER A 224 3.74 14.30 -11.69
N GLU A 225 3.82 15.63 -11.68
CA GLU A 225 3.27 16.47 -10.59
C GLU A 225 1.75 16.33 -10.42
N ASP A 226 1.04 16.03 -11.51
CA ASP A 226 -0.41 15.82 -11.56
C ASP A 226 -0.82 14.33 -11.43
N ASN A 227 0.08 13.46 -10.97
CA ASN A 227 -0.22 12.07 -10.68
C ASN A 227 -1.35 11.93 -9.63
N VAL A 228 -2.36 11.12 -9.97
CA VAL A 228 -3.52 10.87 -9.09
C VAL A 228 -3.49 9.52 -8.37
N LEU A 229 -2.50 8.65 -8.66
CA LEU A 229 -2.41 7.28 -8.14
C LEU A 229 -1.42 7.16 -6.98
N LEU A 230 -1.75 6.31 -6.02
CA LEU A 230 -0.89 5.87 -4.91
C LEU A 230 -0.18 4.55 -5.23
N ASP A 231 0.92 4.23 -4.54
CA ASP A 231 1.61 2.94 -4.69
C ASP A 231 1.00 1.87 -3.77
N TYR A 232 0.11 1.06 -4.34
CA TYR A 232 -0.58 -0.02 -3.64
C TYR A 232 0.22 -1.32 -3.57
N SER A 233 1.42 -1.40 -4.17
CA SER A 233 2.21 -2.65 -4.25
C SER A 233 2.52 -3.28 -2.90
N TYR A 234 2.47 -2.52 -1.80
CA TYR A 234 2.77 -2.98 -0.44
C TYR A 234 1.61 -3.69 0.27
N ALA A 235 0.45 -3.86 -0.39
CA ALA A 235 -0.68 -4.60 0.18
C ALA A 235 -0.42 -6.12 0.30
N GLY A 236 -0.98 -6.72 1.36
CA GLY A 236 -0.99 -8.16 1.57
C GLY A 236 0.14 -8.71 2.45
N TYR A 237 0.08 -10.01 2.68
CA TYR A 237 1.04 -10.79 3.46
C TYR A 237 2.47 -10.54 2.98
N MET A 238 3.37 -10.15 3.92
CA MET A 238 4.76 -9.82 3.61
C MET A 238 4.87 -8.83 2.43
N HIS A 239 4.12 -7.74 2.49
CA HIS A 239 4.10 -6.66 1.50
C HIS A 239 3.74 -7.13 0.07
N GLY A 240 3.06 -8.27 -0.06
CA GLY A 240 2.70 -8.89 -1.34
C GLY A 240 3.86 -9.67 -2.01
N GLU A 241 5.04 -9.75 -1.41
CA GLU A 241 6.25 -10.32 -2.03
C GLU A 241 6.18 -11.84 -2.20
N VAL A 242 5.53 -12.55 -1.26
CA VAL A 242 5.53 -14.02 -1.18
C VAL A 242 4.17 -14.56 -0.75
N ALA A 243 3.89 -15.84 -1.08
CA ALA A 243 2.74 -16.54 -0.52
C ALA A 243 2.91 -16.79 1.00
N PRO A 244 1.79 -16.93 1.75
CA PRO A 244 1.80 -17.60 3.04
C PRO A 244 2.39 -19.02 2.95
N PRO A 245 3.03 -19.53 4.02
CA PRO A 245 3.75 -20.80 4.00
C PRO A 245 2.83 -21.97 3.67
N ASP A 246 3.33 -22.95 2.91
CA ASP A 246 2.64 -24.23 2.73
C ASP A 246 2.79 -25.09 3.98
N VAL A 247 1.76 -25.89 4.29
CA VAL A 247 1.64 -26.66 5.53
C VAL A 247 1.53 -28.15 5.23
N TYR A 248 2.63 -28.89 5.35
CA TYR A 248 2.65 -30.35 5.21
C TYR A 248 2.52 -31.04 6.58
N ILE A 249 1.43 -31.76 6.82
CA ILE A 249 1.19 -32.51 8.07
C ILE A 249 1.60 -33.98 7.89
N ASN A 250 2.43 -34.50 8.81
CA ASN A 250 2.77 -35.92 8.86
C ASN A 250 1.82 -36.68 9.80
N PHE A 251 0.70 -37.17 9.26
CA PHE A 251 -0.28 -37.99 9.99
C PHE A 251 0.20 -39.42 10.32
N ASP A 252 1.23 -39.94 9.63
CA ASP A 252 1.77 -41.28 9.88
C ASP A 252 2.52 -41.39 11.22
N ASN A 253 2.92 -40.25 11.81
CA ASN A 253 3.72 -40.18 13.03
C ASN A 253 3.01 -39.42 14.17
N LYS A 254 1.97 -40.05 14.71
CA LYS A 254 1.29 -39.58 15.93
C LYS A 254 2.21 -39.66 17.14
N GLN A 255 2.34 -38.55 17.85
CA GLN A 255 3.16 -38.41 19.06
C GLN A 255 2.28 -38.08 20.27
N LEU A 256 2.83 -38.26 21.46
CA LEU A 256 2.23 -37.84 22.72
C LEU A 256 3.17 -36.83 23.40
N ASP A 257 2.61 -35.76 23.97
CA ASP A 257 3.41 -34.83 24.79
C ASP A 257 3.66 -35.39 26.21
N ALA A 258 4.32 -34.60 27.06
CA ALA A 258 4.64 -35.00 28.43
C ALA A 258 3.41 -35.21 29.34
N SER A 259 2.25 -34.67 28.95
CA SER A 259 0.95 -34.84 29.63
C SER A 259 0.12 -35.97 29.02
N GLY A 260 0.59 -36.59 27.93
CA GLY A 260 -0.13 -37.63 27.19
C GLY A 260 -1.08 -37.11 26.12
N ASN A 261 -1.03 -35.82 25.76
CA ASN A 261 -1.88 -35.24 24.73
C ASN A 261 -1.37 -35.64 23.32
N PRO A 262 -2.24 -36.10 22.41
CA PRO A 262 -1.87 -36.49 21.06
C PRO A 262 -1.58 -35.29 20.14
N TYR A 263 -0.49 -35.37 19.37
CA TYR A 263 -0.17 -34.37 18.35
C TYR A 263 0.58 -34.98 17.16
N TYR A 264 0.60 -34.27 16.03
CA TYR A 264 1.43 -34.56 14.85
C TYR A 264 2.36 -33.39 14.57
N ASN A 265 3.31 -33.54 13.63
CA ASN A 265 4.16 -32.43 13.19
C ASN A 265 3.69 -31.89 11.85
N ALA A 266 3.51 -30.57 11.77
CA ALA A 266 3.39 -29.81 10.54
C ALA A 266 4.75 -29.20 10.19
N TYR A 267 5.17 -29.37 8.95
CA TYR A 267 6.34 -28.74 8.37
C TYR A 267 5.85 -27.58 7.50
N LEU A 268 6.16 -26.36 7.92
CA LEU A 268 5.85 -25.14 7.19
C LEU A 268 7.00 -24.81 6.25
N THR A 269 6.72 -24.49 4.99
CA THR A 269 7.73 -24.11 3.99
C THR A 269 7.33 -22.87 3.21
N GLY A 270 8.27 -21.93 3.04
CA GLY A 270 8.02 -20.64 2.40
C GLY A 270 7.52 -19.57 3.39
N GLY A 271 6.96 -18.49 2.85
CA GLY A 271 6.50 -17.32 3.61
C GLY A 271 7.59 -16.65 4.46
N ALA A 272 7.17 -15.78 5.40
CA ALA A 272 8.03 -15.02 6.30
C ALA A 272 8.99 -15.88 7.13
N GLN A 273 8.59 -17.11 7.46
CA GLN A 273 9.30 -17.97 8.40
C GLN A 273 10.30 -18.93 7.71
N GLY A 274 10.24 -19.07 6.38
CA GLY A 274 11.13 -19.92 5.57
C GLY A 274 10.93 -21.42 5.79
N SER A 275 11.26 -21.92 6.98
CA SER A 275 10.97 -23.29 7.40
C SER A 275 10.76 -23.38 8.92
N ALA A 276 9.60 -23.90 9.33
CA ALA A 276 9.25 -24.06 10.74
C ALA A 276 8.55 -25.42 10.99
N ILE A 277 8.55 -25.88 12.24
CA ILE A 277 7.81 -27.08 12.66
C ILE A 277 6.79 -26.68 13.73
N TYR A 278 5.50 -26.90 13.45
CA TYR A 278 4.40 -26.66 14.38
C TYR A 278 3.81 -27.98 14.87
N LYS A 279 3.29 -27.98 16.10
CA LYS A 279 2.47 -29.09 16.61
C LYS A 279 1.08 -29.03 16.00
N VAL A 280 0.55 -30.16 15.56
CA VAL A 280 -0.80 -30.29 15.02
C VAL A 280 -1.68 -31.00 16.02
N TYR A 281 -2.81 -30.40 16.36
CA TYR A 281 -3.85 -30.99 17.19
C TYR A 281 -5.06 -31.27 16.30
N ASP A 282 -5.27 -32.54 15.95
CA ASP A 282 -6.47 -33.00 15.24
C ASP A 282 -7.65 -33.02 16.21
N VAL A 283 -8.74 -32.32 15.90
CA VAL A 283 -9.90 -32.22 16.82
C VAL A 283 -10.53 -33.55 17.20
N THR A 284 -10.47 -34.56 16.32
CA THR A 284 -11.03 -35.89 16.60
C THR A 284 -10.27 -36.64 17.69
N ASP A 285 -8.96 -36.38 17.81
CA ASP A 285 -8.12 -36.92 18.89
C ASP A 285 -8.47 -36.34 20.27
N TYR A 286 -9.24 -35.25 20.31
CA TYR A 286 -9.70 -34.58 21.53
C TYR A 286 -11.19 -34.83 21.83
N GLY A 287 -11.89 -35.56 20.96
CA GLY A 287 -13.28 -36.00 21.14
C GLY A 287 -14.29 -35.33 20.22
N ALA A 288 -13.86 -34.59 19.20
CA ALA A 288 -14.76 -34.14 18.13
C ALA A 288 -15.24 -35.35 17.29
N VAL A 289 -16.49 -35.31 16.84
CA VAL A 289 -17.11 -36.37 16.03
C VAL A 289 -17.83 -35.70 14.86
N PRO A 290 -17.24 -35.67 13.66
CA PRO A 290 -17.89 -35.02 12.53
C PRO A 290 -19.20 -35.70 12.16
N ASP A 291 -20.09 -34.90 11.56
CA ASP A 291 -21.36 -35.31 10.95
C ASP A 291 -22.42 -35.89 11.92
N ASP A 292 -22.24 -35.77 13.25
CA ASP A 292 -23.20 -36.28 14.25
C ASP A 292 -24.24 -35.23 14.73
N GLY A 293 -24.01 -33.95 14.43
CA GLY A 293 -24.87 -32.82 14.80
C GLY A 293 -24.74 -32.37 16.26
N ILE A 294 -23.74 -32.86 17.00
CA ILE A 294 -23.43 -32.49 18.37
C ILE A 294 -22.29 -31.46 18.35
N SER A 295 -22.26 -30.56 19.33
CA SER A 295 -21.21 -29.53 19.40
C SER A 295 -19.82 -30.13 19.71
N ASP A 296 -18.89 -29.92 18.78
CA ASP A 296 -17.44 -30.20 18.89
C ASP A 296 -16.68 -29.12 19.65
N ARG A 297 -17.36 -28.03 20.03
CA ARG A 297 -16.82 -26.93 20.85
C ARG A 297 -16.04 -27.42 22.10
N PRO A 298 -16.46 -28.48 22.83
CA PRO A 298 -15.69 -29.03 23.95
C PRO A 298 -14.32 -29.58 23.54
N ALA A 299 -14.19 -30.19 22.36
CA ALA A 299 -12.92 -30.73 21.87
C ALA A 299 -11.93 -29.60 21.53
N LEU A 300 -12.39 -28.52 20.89
CA LEU A 300 -11.60 -27.30 20.67
C LEU A 300 -11.14 -26.68 22.01
N ILE A 301 -12.05 -26.55 22.99
CA ILE A 301 -11.70 -26.05 24.33
C ILE A 301 -10.67 -26.95 25.02
N LYS A 302 -10.77 -28.27 24.85
CA LYS A 302 -9.82 -29.25 25.39
C LYS A 302 -8.43 -29.11 24.78
N ILE A 303 -8.32 -28.89 23.46
CA ILE A 303 -7.02 -28.58 22.82
C ILE A 303 -6.41 -27.31 23.43
N LEU A 304 -7.20 -26.25 23.53
CA LEU A 304 -6.74 -24.95 24.03
C LEU A 304 -6.25 -25.06 25.48
N LYS A 305 -7.00 -25.72 26.36
CA LYS A 305 -6.65 -25.88 27.78
C LYS A 305 -5.56 -26.94 28.02
N ASP A 306 -5.79 -28.18 27.58
CA ASP A 306 -5.03 -29.34 28.05
C ASP A 306 -3.75 -29.57 27.22
N ALA A 307 -3.80 -29.34 25.91
CA ALA A 307 -2.68 -29.58 24.99
C ALA A 307 -1.83 -28.33 24.71
N MET A 308 -2.48 -27.18 24.55
CA MET A 308 -1.81 -25.90 24.34
C MET A 308 -1.47 -25.17 25.65
N GLY A 309 -2.09 -25.55 26.78
CA GLY A 309 -1.81 -24.93 28.08
C GLY A 309 -2.32 -23.50 28.22
N CYS A 310 -3.36 -23.11 27.46
CA CYS A 310 -3.88 -21.75 27.48
C CYS A 310 -4.55 -21.43 28.83
N THR A 311 -4.22 -20.25 29.36
CA THR A 311 -4.93 -19.65 30.49
C THR A 311 -6.23 -19.03 30.04
N GLU A 312 -7.33 -19.35 30.73
CA GLU A 312 -8.64 -18.74 30.50
C GLU A 312 -8.71 -17.34 31.16
N ARG A 313 -9.26 -16.34 30.46
CA ARG A 313 -9.33 -14.93 30.90
C ARG A 313 -10.72 -14.31 30.71
N THR A 314 -11.76 -15.06 31.05
CA THR A 314 -13.19 -14.69 30.92
C THR A 314 -13.62 -13.44 31.70
N ASN A 315 -12.96 -13.15 32.83
CA ASN A 315 -13.31 -11.98 33.65
C ASN A 315 -12.82 -10.62 33.10
N GLU A 316 -11.89 -10.60 32.13
CA GLU A 316 -11.25 -9.35 31.67
C GLU A 316 -12.15 -8.49 30.75
N ASP A 317 -13.20 -9.06 30.15
CA ASP A 317 -14.17 -8.32 29.32
C ASP A 317 -15.63 -8.41 29.83
N GLY A 318 -15.80 -8.80 31.10
CA GLY A 318 -17.11 -8.93 31.73
C GLY A 318 -17.88 -10.19 31.36
N GLY A 319 -17.18 -11.26 30.96
CA GLY A 319 -17.79 -12.53 30.54
C GLY A 319 -18.35 -12.50 29.13
N LYS A 320 -17.82 -11.65 28.23
CA LYS A 320 -18.29 -11.56 26.84
C LYS A 320 -17.59 -12.56 25.93
N THR A 321 -16.39 -13.01 26.28
CA THR A 321 -15.64 -14.01 25.49
C THR A 321 -15.04 -15.13 26.34
N LEU A 322 -15.04 -16.34 25.78
CA LEU A 322 -14.18 -17.43 26.25
C LEU A 322 -12.76 -17.18 25.71
N ARG A 323 -12.01 -16.34 26.42
CA ARG A 323 -10.66 -15.95 26.01
C ARG A 323 -9.60 -16.93 26.47
N TYR A 324 -8.83 -17.44 25.51
CA TYR A 324 -7.71 -18.36 25.70
C TYR A 324 -6.38 -17.65 25.39
N TYR A 325 -5.51 -17.52 26.39
CA TYR A 325 -4.20 -16.89 26.27
C TYR A 325 -3.06 -17.88 26.51
N ILE A 326 -2.17 -17.99 25.52
CA ILE A 326 -1.08 -18.98 25.46
C ILE A 326 0.09 -18.72 26.44
N GLY A 327 0.05 -17.65 27.23
CA GLY A 327 1.14 -17.31 28.18
C GLY A 327 2.37 -16.65 27.55
N GLY A 328 2.33 -16.39 26.23
CA GLY A 328 3.38 -15.75 25.45
C GLY A 328 2.83 -15.26 24.11
N ASN A 329 3.70 -15.04 23.11
CA ASN A 329 3.28 -14.50 21.81
C ASN A 329 3.09 -15.55 20.71
N LYS A 330 3.63 -16.76 20.86
CA LYS A 330 3.75 -17.75 19.77
C LYS A 330 3.25 -19.12 20.22
N ALA A 331 2.19 -19.62 19.58
CA ALA A 331 1.64 -20.95 19.82
C ALA A 331 2.46 -22.05 19.12
N ASN A 332 3.00 -21.77 17.92
CA ASN A 332 3.64 -22.73 17.03
C ASN A 332 2.75 -23.97 16.81
N ALA A 333 1.47 -23.73 16.51
CA ALA A 333 0.43 -24.73 16.50
C ALA A 333 -0.44 -24.68 15.24
N VAL A 334 -0.91 -25.85 14.83
CA VAL A 334 -2.01 -26.02 13.87
C VAL A 334 -3.16 -26.69 14.62
N ILE A 335 -4.35 -26.09 14.58
CA ILE A 335 -5.59 -26.77 14.97
C ILE A 335 -6.19 -27.32 13.68
N TYR A 336 -6.25 -28.66 13.59
CA TYR A 336 -6.63 -29.36 12.38
C TYR A 336 -8.01 -29.98 12.50
N PHE A 337 -8.86 -29.69 11.52
CA PHE A 337 -10.17 -30.28 11.34
C PHE A 337 -10.08 -31.24 10.14
N PRO A 338 -10.24 -32.56 10.32
CA PRO A 338 -10.24 -33.51 9.21
C PRO A 338 -11.50 -33.36 8.34
N LYS A 339 -11.73 -34.30 7.42
CA LYS A 339 -12.95 -34.31 6.60
C LYS A 339 -14.21 -34.50 7.48
N GLY A 340 -15.25 -33.72 7.20
CA GLY A 340 -16.57 -33.76 7.84
C GLY A 340 -17.06 -32.39 8.30
N THR A 341 -18.30 -32.33 8.80
CA THR A 341 -18.91 -31.15 9.41
C THR A 341 -18.74 -31.16 10.92
N PHE A 342 -18.21 -30.07 11.46
CA PHE A 342 -17.98 -29.88 12.90
C PHE A 342 -18.81 -28.72 13.43
N VAL A 343 -19.64 -28.96 14.45
CA VAL A 343 -20.53 -27.93 15.00
C VAL A 343 -19.82 -27.19 16.13
N LEU A 344 -19.55 -25.89 15.98
CA LEU A 344 -18.96 -25.06 17.04
C LEU A 344 -19.97 -24.16 17.77
N ARG A 345 -21.22 -24.17 17.31
CA ARG A 345 -22.40 -23.58 17.94
C ARG A 345 -23.63 -24.45 17.63
N GLY A 346 -23.96 -25.39 18.51
CA GLY A 346 -25.06 -26.35 18.38
C GLY A 346 -26.36 -25.97 19.10
N GLY A 347 -26.32 -25.04 20.05
CA GLY A 347 -27.51 -24.50 20.72
C GLY A 347 -28.00 -25.28 21.94
N ALA A 348 -27.19 -26.15 22.54
CA ALA A 348 -27.50 -26.78 23.81
C ALA A 348 -27.66 -25.74 24.95
N GLU A 349 -28.49 -26.01 25.96
CA GLU A 349 -28.76 -25.06 27.06
C GLU A 349 -27.50 -24.69 27.88
N ASP A 350 -26.52 -25.58 27.93
CA ASP A 350 -25.21 -25.37 28.58
C ASP A 350 -24.14 -24.84 27.62
N GLU A 351 -24.44 -24.73 26.32
CA GLU A 351 -23.52 -24.15 25.34
C GLU A 351 -23.68 -22.62 25.27
N THR A 352 -22.58 -21.95 25.56
CA THR A 352 -22.52 -20.49 25.71
C THR A 352 -22.41 -19.76 24.35
N VAL A 353 -22.94 -18.53 24.24
CA VAL A 353 -22.95 -17.72 22.99
C VAL A 353 -21.69 -16.87 22.81
N GLU A 354 -20.85 -16.80 23.83
CA GLU A 354 -19.61 -16.03 23.91
C GLU A 354 -18.61 -16.44 22.83
N THR A 355 -17.95 -15.47 22.21
CA THR A 355 -16.88 -15.71 21.24
C THR A 355 -15.74 -16.51 21.85
N ILE A 356 -15.24 -17.53 21.14
CA ILE A 356 -13.96 -18.16 21.47
C ILE A 356 -12.85 -17.26 20.96
N ARG A 357 -12.14 -16.59 21.89
CA ARG A 357 -11.09 -15.63 21.55
C ARG A 357 -9.71 -16.22 21.77
N LEU A 358 -8.98 -16.45 20.67
CA LEU A 358 -7.62 -16.96 20.64
C LEU A 358 -6.63 -15.79 20.73
N THR A 359 -5.87 -15.72 21.83
CA THR A 359 -4.89 -14.65 22.08
C THR A 359 -3.47 -15.20 21.89
N MET A 360 -3.06 -15.40 20.64
CA MET A 360 -1.76 -15.97 20.25
C MET A 360 -1.43 -15.68 18.76
N GLY A 361 -0.14 -15.56 18.45
CA GLY A 361 0.40 -15.65 17.08
C GLY A 361 1.00 -17.03 16.80
N ASN A 362 1.56 -17.22 15.59
CA ASN A 362 2.07 -18.51 15.12
C ASN A 362 1.02 -19.64 15.27
N LEU A 363 -0.19 -19.39 14.77
CA LEU A 363 -1.35 -20.27 14.87
C LEU A 363 -1.98 -20.45 13.49
N ILE A 364 -2.25 -21.69 13.09
CA ILE A 364 -3.00 -21.98 11.86
C ILE A 364 -4.25 -22.79 12.22
N MET A 365 -5.42 -22.33 11.77
CA MET A 365 -6.66 -23.12 11.76
C MET A 365 -6.80 -23.72 10.35
N LYS A 366 -6.79 -25.06 10.24
CA LYS A 366 -6.68 -25.76 8.95
C LYS A 366 -7.70 -26.87 8.82
N GLY A 367 -8.39 -26.94 7.68
CA GLY A 367 -9.21 -28.09 7.30
C GLY A 367 -8.54 -29.04 6.30
N ALA A 368 -9.29 -30.04 5.83
CA ALA A 368 -8.91 -31.00 4.79
C ALA A 368 -9.18 -30.51 3.35
N GLY A 369 -9.54 -29.24 3.18
CA GLY A 369 -10.00 -28.60 1.93
C GLY A 369 -11.40 -28.02 2.13
N ALA A 370 -11.71 -26.91 1.46
CA ALA A 370 -13.03 -26.26 1.55
C ALA A 370 -14.19 -27.23 1.24
N ASP A 371 -14.03 -28.05 0.20
CA ASP A 371 -14.99 -29.11 -0.19
C ASP A 371 -15.06 -30.32 0.78
N ASN A 372 -14.21 -30.37 1.81
CA ASN A 372 -14.08 -31.53 2.70
C ASN A 372 -14.36 -31.23 4.17
N THR A 373 -14.13 -30.00 4.63
CA THR A 373 -14.26 -29.65 6.06
C THR A 373 -15.19 -28.48 6.22
N VAL A 374 -16.25 -28.66 7.02
CA VAL A 374 -17.21 -27.59 7.35
C VAL A 374 -17.14 -27.30 8.85
N ILE A 375 -17.13 -26.02 9.21
CA ILE A 375 -17.34 -25.53 10.58
C ILE A 375 -18.72 -24.87 10.62
N GLU A 376 -19.65 -25.48 11.34
CA GLU A 376 -21.05 -25.08 11.37
C GLU A 376 -21.43 -24.26 12.62
N MET A 377 -22.18 -23.19 12.38
CA MET A 377 -23.03 -22.52 13.37
C MET A 377 -24.48 -23.01 13.17
N ALA A 378 -24.84 -24.14 13.79
CA ALA A 378 -26.15 -24.78 13.60
C ALA A 378 -27.31 -23.98 14.23
N VAL A 379 -27.00 -23.07 15.15
CA VAL A 379 -27.91 -22.01 15.61
C VAL A 379 -27.23 -20.65 15.60
N GLU A 380 -28.02 -19.59 15.49
CA GLU A 380 -27.53 -18.21 15.57
C GLU A 380 -27.01 -17.84 16.98
N ASN A 381 -26.14 -16.84 17.00
CA ASN A 381 -25.75 -16.15 18.23
C ASN A 381 -26.74 -15.03 18.56
N ASN A 382 -27.16 -14.97 19.82
CA ASN A 382 -28.03 -13.90 20.33
C ASN A 382 -27.26 -12.58 20.49
N PRO A 383 -27.91 -11.41 20.33
CA PRO A 383 -27.29 -10.11 20.57
C PRO A 383 -26.86 -9.95 22.04
N ALA A 384 -25.66 -9.41 22.26
CA ALA A 384 -25.09 -9.20 23.60
C ALA A 384 -25.63 -7.93 24.31
N SER A 385 -26.39 -7.09 23.61
CA SER A 385 -27.14 -5.94 24.13
C SER A 385 -28.52 -5.86 23.45
N GLY A 386 -29.23 -4.74 23.63
CA GLY A 386 -30.45 -4.46 22.87
C GLY A 386 -30.20 -4.02 21.41
N ASP A 387 -28.93 -3.90 21.01
CA ASP A 387 -28.54 -3.37 19.70
C ASP A 387 -28.39 -4.53 18.69
N LEU A 388 -28.89 -4.37 17.46
CA LEU A 388 -28.96 -5.45 16.47
C LEU A 388 -27.57 -5.97 16.05
N TRP A 389 -26.59 -5.07 15.95
CA TRP A 389 -25.20 -5.36 15.60
C TRP A 389 -24.36 -5.98 16.74
N SER A 390 -24.94 -6.19 17.94
CA SER A 390 -24.22 -6.65 19.12
C SER A 390 -24.02 -8.16 19.22
N THR A 391 -24.39 -8.93 18.18
CA THR A 391 -24.18 -10.38 18.16
C THR A 391 -22.69 -10.73 18.18
N PRO A 392 -22.25 -11.66 19.04
CA PRO A 392 -20.86 -12.08 19.11
C PRO A 392 -20.45 -12.92 17.90
N ASN A 393 -19.19 -12.80 17.49
CA ASN A 393 -18.56 -13.74 16.55
C ASN A 393 -18.47 -15.12 17.19
N LEU A 394 -18.46 -16.19 16.39
CA LEU A 394 -18.12 -17.54 16.87
C LEU A 394 -16.63 -17.58 17.31
N LEU A 395 -15.73 -17.10 16.44
CA LEU A 395 -14.28 -17.08 16.65
C LEU A 395 -13.70 -15.66 16.56
N GLU A 396 -12.70 -15.37 17.38
CA GLU A 396 -11.81 -14.21 17.22
C GLU A 396 -10.35 -14.64 17.40
N ILE A 397 -9.44 -14.22 16.50
CA ILE A 397 -8.01 -14.29 16.77
C ILE A 397 -7.51 -12.85 16.98
N LYS A 398 -7.10 -12.53 18.20
CA LYS A 398 -6.98 -11.14 18.66
C LYS A 398 -5.79 -10.86 19.58
N HIS A 399 -4.99 -9.85 19.23
CA HIS A 399 -4.17 -9.15 20.22
C HIS A 399 -5.03 -8.13 21.00
N ASN A 400 -4.93 -8.11 22.34
CA ASN A 400 -5.88 -7.38 23.18
C ASN A 400 -5.39 -6.03 23.71
N SER A 401 -4.08 -5.74 23.63
CA SER A 401 -3.53 -4.46 24.10
C SER A 401 -3.77 -3.34 23.08
N GLY A 402 -4.12 -2.15 23.59
CA GLY A 402 -4.32 -0.92 22.81
C GLY A 402 -3.02 -0.33 22.26
N LEU A 403 -3.14 0.78 21.52
CA LEU A 403 -1.99 1.58 21.09
C LEU A 403 -1.51 2.49 22.25
N THR A 404 -0.23 2.86 22.27
CA THR A 404 0.34 3.78 23.27
C THR A 404 1.42 4.66 22.67
N ASP A 405 1.44 5.95 23.00
CA ASP A 405 2.43 6.94 22.53
C ASP A 405 3.88 6.52 22.80
N LEU A 406 4.75 6.68 21.79
CA LEU A 406 6.20 6.51 21.88
C LEU A 406 6.93 7.84 21.68
N THR A 407 6.57 8.59 20.63
CA THR A 407 7.18 9.88 20.28
C THR A 407 6.22 10.71 19.44
N ASP A 408 6.36 12.03 19.50
CA ASP A 408 5.75 12.94 18.53
C ASP A 408 6.56 12.97 17.22
N VAL A 409 5.89 13.27 16.11
CA VAL A 409 6.48 13.49 14.78
C VAL A 409 6.71 14.99 14.61
N VAL A 410 7.94 15.38 14.28
CA VAL A 410 8.39 16.80 14.31
C VAL A 410 8.66 17.38 12.93
N GLY A 411 8.95 16.54 11.94
CA GLY A 411 9.11 16.94 10.53
C GLY A 411 7.89 16.64 9.69
N ASN A 412 7.76 17.34 8.56
CA ASN A 412 6.77 17.02 7.54
C ASN A 412 7.24 15.83 6.68
N ALA A 413 6.30 15.06 6.13
CA ALA A 413 6.58 14.00 5.17
C ALA A 413 5.53 14.01 4.05
N VAL A 414 5.97 14.06 2.80
CA VAL A 414 5.07 14.08 1.63
C VAL A 414 4.37 12.72 1.45
N LYS A 415 3.15 12.76 0.91
CA LYS A 415 2.44 11.56 0.45
C LYS A 415 3.33 10.76 -0.51
N GLY A 416 3.40 9.44 -0.33
CA GLY A 416 4.29 8.54 -1.08
C GLY A 416 5.71 8.39 -0.51
N SER A 417 6.13 9.21 0.46
CA SER A 417 7.46 9.07 1.08
C SER A 417 7.52 7.92 2.10
N PHE A 418 8.71 7.40 2.37
CA PHE A 418 8.95 6.21 3.20
C PHE A 418 9.47 6.53 4.61
N SER A 419 9.32 7.76 5.11
CA SER A 419 9.99 8.16 6.35
C SER A 419 9.40 9.39 7.02
N VAL A 420 9.48 9.43 8.35
CA VAL A 420 9.15 10.60 9.17
C VAL A 420 10.32 10.97 10.10
N GLU A 421 10.41 12.25 10.45
CA GLU A 421 11.31 12.74 11.50
C GLU A 421 10.56 12.82 12.84
N VAL A 422 11.14 12.24 13.89
CA VAL A 422 10.52 12.13 15.22
C VAL A 422 11.36 12.81 16.31
N ALA A 423 10.71 13.20 17.41
CA ALA A 423 11.42 13.79 18.55
C ALA A 423 12.43 12.82 19.19
N SER A 424 12.11 11.51 19.23
CA SER A 424 13.03 10.47 19.70
C SER A 424 12.75 9.11 19.06
N THR A 425 13.80 8.33 18.84
CA THR A 425 13.72 6.91 18.41
C THR A 425 13.86 5.93 19.58
N SER A 426 13.86 6.44 20.82
CA SER A 426 13.95 5.62 22.04
C SER A 426 12.74 4.68 22.18
N GLY A 427 13.00 3.38 22.32
CA GLY A 427 11.95 2.35 22.44
C GLY A 427 11.40 1.84 21.10
N ILE A 428 12.01 2.24 19.98
CA ILE A 428 11.69 1.76 18.63
C ILE A 428 12.91 1.01 18.07
N SER A 429 12.67 -0.15 17.47
CA SER A 429 13.69 -1.03 16.88
C SER A 429 13.41 -1.26 15.39
N VAL A 430 14.45 -1.59 14.62
CA VAL A 430 14.28 -2.10 13.25
C VAL A 430 13.54 -3.43 13.31
N GLY A 431 12.53 -3.59 12.46
CA GLY A 431 11.61 -4.73 12.42
C GLY A 431 10.31 -4.54 13.23
N ASP A 432 10.24 -3.55 14.13
CA ASP A 432 9.02 -3.25 14.89
C ASP A 432 7.89 -2.78 13.95
N TRP A 433 6.67 -3.16 14.30
CA TRP A 433 5.47 -2.54 13.75
C TRP A 433 5.00 -1.40 14.66
N ILE A 434 4.76 -0.24 14.08
CA ILE A 434 4.26 0.96 14.77
C ILE A 434 2.95 1.45 14.12
N CYS A 435 2.27 2.37 14.79
CA CYS A 435 1.17 3.14 14.20
C CYS A 435 1.59 4.61 14.10
N LEU A 436 1.63 5.14 12.88
CA LEU A 436 1.65 6.57 12.58
C LEU A 436 0.21 7.07 12.68
N THR A 437 -0.04 8.09 13.51
CA THR A 437 -1.41 8.51 13.80
C THR A 437 -1.54 9.99 14.09
N VAL A 438 -2.74 10.52 13.82
CA VAL A 438 -3.21 11.82 14.28
C VAL A 438 -4.70 11.72 14.62
N GLN A 439 -5.11 12.41 15.68
CA GLN A 439 -6.51 12.77 15.91
C GLN A 439 -6.57 14.27 16.17
N ASN A 440 -7.23 15.03 15.29
CA ASN A 440 -7.25 16.49 15.39
C ASN A 440 -8.50 17.08 14.74
N ASN A 441 -9.18 17.97 15.46
CA ASN A 441 -10.45 18.58 15.08
C ASN A 441 -10.34 20.08 14.72
N ASP A 442 -9.15 20.53 14.33
CA ASP A 442 -8.96 21.87 13.77
C ASP A 442 -9.77 22.02 12.46
N SER A 443 -10.47 23.15 12.32
CA SER A 443 -11.29 23.45 11.15
C SER A 443 -10.51 23.52 9.84
N GLU A 444 -9.24 23.94 9.87
CA GLU A 444 -8.38 23.92 8.67
C GLU A 444 -8.09 22.49 8.23
N PHE A 445 -7.79 21.57 9.16
CA PHE A 445 -7.50 20.17 8.84
C PHE A 445 -8.77 19.45 8.37
N ILE A 446 -9.92 19.68 8.99
CA ILE A 446 -11.20 19.13 8.51
C ILE A 446 -11.51 19.65 7.09
N ALA A 447 -11.22 20.92 6.79
CA ALA A 447 -11.41 21.48 5.45
C ALA A 447 -10.40 20.92 4.42
N GLU A 448 -9.13 20.72 4.81
CA GLU A 448 -8.10 20.05 4.00
C GLU A 448 -8.53 18.62 3.63
N GLU A 449 -9.11 17.89 4.57
CA GLU A 449 -9.51 16.49 4.42
C GLU A 449 -10.81 16.31 3.61
N LEU A 450 -11.73 17.29 3.68
CA LEU A 450 -13.03 17.27 2.98
C LEU A 450 -13.04 18.02 1.65
N ALA A 451 -11.96 18.72 1.25
CA ALA A 451 -11.90 19.44 -0.01
C ALA A 451 -12.13 18.49 -1.22
N PRO A 452 -13.03 18.83 -2.17
CA PRO A 452 -13.61 20.15 -2.43
C PRO A 452 -14.92 20.48 -1.67
N HIS A 453 -15.43 19.57 -0.83
CA HIS A 453 -16.67 19.76 -0.08
C HIS A 453 -16.49 20.53 1.23
N SER A 454 -17.61 20.88 1.86
CA SER A 454 -17.62 21.59 3.13
C SER A 454 -18.09 20.69 4.28
N VAL A 455 -17.51 20.86 5.46
CA VAL A 455 -18.03 20.27 6.71
C VAL A 455 -19.48 20.69 7.00
N THR A 456 -19.95 21.81 6.43
CA THR A 456 -21.35 22.25 6.52
C THR A 456 -22.35 21.37 5.76
N ASP A 457 -21.86 20.52 4.86
CA ASP A 457 -22.67 19.54 4.13
C ASP A 457 -22.96 18.30 5.01
N LEU A 458 -22.36 18.25 6.20
CA LEU A 458 -22.50 17.21 7.21
C LEU A 458 -23.26 17.74 8.43
N SER A 459 -23.95 16.85 9.15
CA SER A 459 -24.49 17.17 10.47
C SER A 459 -23.37 17.37 11.48
N SER A 460 -23.51 18.33 12.40
CA SER A 460 -22.58 18.54 13.53
C SER A 460 -22.39 17.33 14.47
N GLN A 461 -23.22 16.29 14.32
CA GLN A 461 -23.07 15.03 15.06
C GLN A 461 -22.16 14.01 14.36
N VAL A 462 -21.83 14.22 13.08
CA VAL A 462 -20.95 13.35 12.30
C VAL A 462 -19.54 13.33 12.90
N GLU A 463 -18.93 12.15 12.97
CA GLU A 463 -17.64 11.89 13.61
C GLU A 463 -16.54 12.84 13.16
N ILE A 464 -16.36 13.09 11.85
CA ILE A 464 -15.33 14.01 11.37
C ILE A 464 -15.60 15.47 11.77
N ALA A 465 -16.87 15.90 11.79
CA ALA A 465 -17.27 17.26 12.16
C ALA A 465 -17.20 17.50 13.69
N LYS A 466 -17.31 16.44 14.49
CA LYS A 466 -17.38 16.48 15.96
C LYS A 466 -16.04 16.17 16.63
N SER A 467 -15.38 15.11 16.17
CA SER A 467 -14.17 14.52 16.76
C SER A 467 -12.92 14.76 15.90
N GLY A 468 -13.08 15.31 14.69
CA GLY A 468 -11.99 15.67 13.79
C GLY A 468 -11.54 14.55 12.87
N VAL A 469 -10.46 14.85 12.16
CA VAL A 469 -9.76 13.90 11.30
C VAL A 469 -9.03 12.89 12.18
N LEU A 470 -9.22 11.60 11.91
CA LEU A 470 -8.56 10.47 12.55
C LEU A 470 -7.85 9.63 11.49
N VAL A 471 -6.57 9.34 11.72
CA VAL A 471 -5.73 8.48 10.85
C VAL A 471 -5.00 7.46 11.70
N HIS A 472 -5.04 6.19 11.25
CA HIS A 472 -4.18 5.12 11.74
C HIS A 472 -3.48 4.47 10.54
N GLU A 473 -2.17 4.63 10.44
CA GLU A 473 -1.36 3.97 9.40
C GLU A 473 -0.30 3.08 10.05
N PHE A 474 -0.36 1.79 9.79
CA PHE A 474 0.58 0.81 10.37
C PHE A 474 1.76 0.60 9.43
N HIS A 475 2.97 0.72 9.98
CA HIS A 475 4.22 0.60 9.25
C HIS A 475 5.20 -0.33 9.95
N GLN A 476 5.99 -1.06 9.17
CA GLN A 476 7.15 -1.78 9.68
C GLN A 476 8.43 -0.92 9.56
N VAL A 477 9.18 -0.79 10.65
CA VAL A 477 10.44 -0.02 10.67
C VAL A 477 11.53 -0.76 9.91
N LYS A 478 11.96 -0.21 8.77
CA LYS A 478 13.03 -0.71 7.90
C LYS A 478 14.42 -0.25 8.34
N ALA A 479 14.55 1.01 8.75
CA ALA A 479 15.81 1.56 9.23
C ALA A 479 15.58 2.74 10.21
N ILE A 480 16.60 3.01 11.02
CA ILE A 480 16.63 4.16 11.94
C ILE A 480 17.94 4.91 11.68
N SER A 481 17.85 6.21 11.40
CA SER A 481 19.01 7.09 11.20
C SER A 481 18.84 8.37 12.03
N GLY A 482 19.51 8.40 13.19
CA GLY A 482 19.30 9.46 14.19
C GLY A 482 17.85 9.54 14.64
N ASN A 483 17.19 10.65 14.33
CA ASN A 483 15.78 10.92 14.61
C ASN A 483 14.85 10.64 13.41
N LYS A 484 15.34 10.02 12.33
CA LYS A 484 14.53 9.63 11.17
C LYS A 484 14.18 8.14 11.25
N LEU A 485 12.87 7.85 11.23
CA LEU A 485 12.35 6.50 11.03
C LEU A 485 12.11 6.29 9.53
N VAL A 486 12.57 5.16 9.00
CA VAL A 486 12.31 4.74 7.62
C VAL A 486 11.49 3.46 7.66
N PHE A 487 10.42 3.41 6.88
CA PHE A 487 9.46 2.31 6.82
C PHE A 487 9.72 1.41 5.61
N TYR A 488 9.07 0.23 5.59
CA TYR A 488 8.97 -0.57 4.38
C TYR A 488 7.94 0.01 3.40
N GLU A 489 6.82 0.51 3.91
CA GLU A 489 5.68 1.00 3.15
C GLU A 489 5.75 2.52 2.92
N PRO A 490 5.24 3.05 1.79
CA PRO A 490 5.08 4.49 1.60
C PRO A 490 3.95 5.01 2.49
N ILE A 491 4.02 6.27 2.90
CA ILE A 491 2.97 6.98 3.66
C ILE A 491 1.83 7.38 2.70
N MET A 492 0.59 6.99 3.00
CA MET A 492 -0.55 7.24 2.09
C MET A 492 -1.24 8.59 2.33
N ARG A 493 -1.08 9.19 3.51
CA ARG A 493 -1.60 10.52 3.86
C ARG A 493 -0.44 11.43 4.25
N GLU A 494 -0.27 12.56 3.54
CA GLU A 494 0.75 13.56 3.85
C GLU A 494 0.80 13.92 5.36
N VAL A 495 1.99 13.97 5.92
CA VAL A 495 2.21 14.33 7.32
C VAL A 495 2.66 15.79 7.40
N ASN A 496 1.80 16.63 7.97
CA ASN A 496 2.17 17.98 8.37
C ASN A 496 2.28 18.04 9.89
N SER A 497 3.49 18.27 10.42
CA SER A 497 3.78 18.19 11.87
C SER A 497 2.95 19.17 12.70
N LYS A 498 2.43 20.26 12.11
CA LYS A 498 1.50 21.20 12.77
C LYS A 498 0.23 20.53 13.32
N TRP A 499 -0.15 19.37 12.78
CA TRP A 499 -1.34 18.63 13.20
C TRP A 499 -1.13 17.73 14.43
N ASN A 500 0.07 17.70 15.04
CA ASN A 500 0.43 16.90 16.22
C ASN A 500 0.40 15.38 15.96
N TRP A 501 1.03 14.95 14.87
CA TRP A 501 1.22 13.54 14.54
C TRP A 501 2.10 12.81 15.56
N LYS A 502 1.84 11.52 15.75
CA LYS A 502 2.48 10.66 16.74
C LYS A 502 2.89 9.32 16.13
N ILE A 503 3.94 8.75 16.69
CA ILE A 503 4.23 7.32 16.59
C ILE A 503 3.75 6.66 17.88
N GLN A 504 2.89 5.65 17.72
CA GLN A 504 2.42 4.79 18.81
C GLN A 504 2.96 3.37 18.63
N GLN A 505 3.19 2.69 19.74
CA GLN A 505 3.41 1.24 19.77
C GLN A 505 2.15 0.56 19.23
N TYR A 506 2.33 -0.43 18.36
CA TYR A 506 1.25 -1.29 17.86
C TYR A 506 1.44 -2.74 18.33
N PRO A 507 0.89 -3.11 19.50
CA PRO A 507 0.92 -4.50 19.99
C PRO A 507 0.01 -5.40 19.15
N HIS A 508 0.59 -6.44 18.56
CA HIS A 508 -0.03 -7.32 17.58
C HIS A 508 0.43 -8.78 17.73
N PHE A 509 -0.18 -9.68 16.97
CA PHE A 509 0.35 -11.03 16.71
C PHE A 509 0.69 -11.22 15.23
N GLU A 510 1.60 -12.15 14.93
CA GLU A 510 2.09 -12.45 13.58
C GLU A 510 1.89 -13.93 13.20
N ASN A 511 1.95 -14.24 11.91
CA ASN A 511 1.87 -15.59 11.35
C ASN A 511 0.61 -16.36 11.81
N VAL A 512 -0.56 -15.72 11.69
CA VAL A 512 -1.86 -16.33 11.93
C VAL A 512 -2.50 -16.70 10.58
N GLY A 513 -2.95 -17.95 10.45
CA GLY A 513 -3.57 -18.46 9.23
C GLY A 513 -4.93 -19.12 9.45
N VAL A 514 -5.85 -18.95 8.51
CA VAL A 514 -7.08 -19.76 8.40
C VAL A 514 -7.17 -20.30 6.97
N GLU A 515 -7.23 -21.62 6.80
CA GLU A 515 -7.19 -22.22 5.46
C GLU A 515 -7.90 -23.57 5.33
N ASP A 516 -8.31 -23.88 4.10
CA ASP A 516 -8.78 -25.20 3.66
C ASP A 516 -10.04 -25.71 4.36
N LEU A 517 -11.04 -24.84 4.58
CA LEU A 517 -12.30 -25.19 5.26
C LEU A 517 -13.45 -24.28 4.81
N THR A 518 -14.69 -24.67 5.09
CA THR A 518 -15.90 -23.88 4.86
C THR A 518 -16.54 -23.48 6.19
N PHE A 519 -17.02 -22.25 6.32
CA PHE A 519 -17.91 -21.84 7.42
C PHE A 519 -19.36 -21.89 6.96
N LEU A 520 -20.21 -22.62 7.69
CA LEU A 520 -21.65 -22.73 7.41
C LEU A 520 -22.46 -22.01 8.49
N GLY A 521 -23.32 -21.08 8.06
CA GLY A 521 -24.40 -20.51 8.87
C GLY A 521 -25.77 -20.87 8.29
N HIS A 522 -26.83 -20.25 8.82
CA HIS A 522 -28.20 -20.42 8.35
C HIS A 522 -28.93 -19.07 8.19
N ALA A 523 -28.27 -18.11 7.53
CA ALA A 523 -28.83 -16.79 7.22
C ALA A 523 -30.19 -16.87 6.49
N LYS A 524 -31.02 -15.85 6.68
CA LYS A 524 -32.44 -15.85 6.29
C LYS A 524 -32.64 -15.73 4.77
N ASP A 525 -33.60 -16.49 4.24
CA ASP A 525 -34.04 -16.39 2.83
C ASP A 525 -34.66 -15.01 2.49
N ASP A 526 -35.17 -14.32 3.51
CA ASP A 526 -35.76 -13.00 3.46
C ASP A 526 -34.95 -11.93 4.21
N PHE A 527 -33.61 -12.02 4.15
CA PHE A 527 -32.68 -11.03 4.68
C PHE A 527 -33.18 -9.58 4.45
N ARG A 528 -33.23 -8.80 5.54
CA ARG A 528 -33.47 -7.34 5.55
C ARG A 528 -32.31 -6.64 6.23
N HIS A 529 -31.70 -5.70 5.54
CA HIS A 529 -30.61 -4.89 6.10
C HIS A 529 -31.12 -4.06 7.29
N HIS A 530 -30.54 -4.26 8.48
CA HIS A 530 -31.02 -3.75 9.77
C HIS A 530 -32.44 -4.23 10.16
N GLY A 531 -32.91 -5.37 9.65
CA GLY A 531 -34.22 -5.93 9.96
C GLY A 531 -34.32 -6.53 11.36
N SER A 532 -33.27 -7.25 11.77
CA SER A 532 -33.13 -7.85 13.10
C SER A 532 -31.67 -8.23 13.38
N ALA A 533 -31.38 -8.64 14.62
CA ALA A 533 -30.06 -9.17 14.97
C ALA A 533 -29.71 -10.47 14.21
N SER A 534 -30.73 -11.24 13.82
CA SER A 534 -30.58 -12.45 13.00
C SER A 534 -30.11 -12.10 11.58
N ASP A 535 -30.77 -11.12 10.96
CA ASP A 535 -30.43 -10.61 9.61
C ASP A 535 -28.99 -10.07 9.57
N ASP A 536 -28.65 -9.15 10.48
CA ASP A 536 -27.36 -8.46 10.47
C ASP A 536 -26.21 -9.29 11.04
N GLY A 537 -26.50 -10.32 11.84
CA GLY A 537 -25.43 -10.89 12.67
C GLY A 537 -25.67 -12.21 13.36
N GLY A 538 -26.73 -12.95 13.06
CA GLY A 538 -26.94 -14.27 13.68
C GLY A 538 -25.78 -15.24 13.44
N PHE A 539 -25.15 -15.14 12.26
CA PHE A 539 -24.08 -16.04 11.80
C PHE A 539 -22.82 -15.25 11.39
N LYS A 540 -22.00 -14.87 12.37
CA LYS A 540 -20.67 -14.26 12.16
C LYS A 540 -19.57 -15.26 12.55
N PRO A 541 -18.92 -15.96 11.61
CA PRO A 541 -18.04 -17.07 11.96
C PRO A 541 -16.71 -16.64 12.58
N ILE A 542 -16.03 -15.62 12.03
CA ILE A 542 -14.65 -15.31 12.43
C ILE A 542 -14.22 -13.87 12.18
N ASN A 543 -13.46 -13.31 13.12
CA ASN A 543 -12.74 -12.05 12.96
C ASN A 543 -11.23 -12.19 13.25
N LEU A 544 -10.43 -11.45 12.49
CA LEU A 544 -8.98 -11.34 12.61
C LEU A 544 -8.61 -9.94 13.10
N ILE A 545 -7.99 -9.81 14.28
CA ILE A 545 -7.92 -8.52 15.00
C ILE A 545 -6.51 -8.24 15.53
N ARG A 546 -5.92 -7.08 15.16
CA ARG A 546 -4.56 -6.66 15.56
C ARG A 546 -3.50 -7.70 15.22
N LEU A 547 -3.49 -8.08 13.95
CA LEU A 547 -2.54 -9.03 13.37
C LEU A 547 -1.63 -8.34 12.35
N THR A 548 -0.43 -8.87 12.18
CA THR A 548 0.47 -8.54 11.07
C THR A 548 0.85 -9.81 10.32
N ASN A 549 1.24 -9.72 9.05
CA ASN A 549 1.77 -10.84 8.26
C ASN A 549 0.97 -12.14 8.49
N SER A 550 -0.34 -12.07 8.23
CA SER A 550 -1.33 -13.09 8.55
C SER A 550 -2.29 -13.29 7.36
N TRP A 551 -3.05 -14.38 7.32
CA TRP A 551 -3.83 -14.73 6.12
C TRP A 551 -5.12 -15.51 6.36
N MET A 552 -6.03 -15.40 5.40
CA MET A 552 -7.07 -16.39 5.13
C MET A 552 -6.95 -16.84 3.67
N ARG A 553 -6.97 -18.15 3.38
CA ARG A 553 -6.97 -18.63 1.99
C ARG A 553 -7.65 -19.97 1.78
N ARG A 554 -8.33 -20.13 0.64
CA ARG A 554 -9.10 -21.35 0.31
C ARG A 554 -10.12 -21.64 1.42
N VAL A 555 -10.91 -20.63 1.75
CA VAL A 555 -11.95 -20.67 2.80
C VAL A 555 -13.25 -20.20 2.21
N ASP A 556 -14.30 -21.00 2.33
CA ASP A 556 -15.61 -20.65 1.79
C ASP A 556 -16.60 -20.32 2.92
N PHE A 557 -17.65 -19.57 2.58
CA PHE A 557 -18.70 -19.14 3.50
C PHE A 557 -20.07 -19.41 2.89
N GLU A 558 -20.88 -20.25 3.53
CA GLU A 558 -22.24 -20.58 3.08
C GLU A 558 -23.27 -20.04 4.07
N SER A 559 -24.23 -19.25 3.57
CA SER A 559 -25.36 -18.71 4.33
C SER A 559 -24.98 -17.99 5.63
N VAL A 560 -23.96 -17.12 5.58
CA VAL A 560 -23.48 -16.33 6.74
C VAL A 560 -24.02 -14.90 6.73
N SER A 561 -24.20 -14.31 7.91
CA SER A 561 -24.62 -12.90 8.08
C SER A 561 -23.47 -11.95 7.75
N GLU A 562 -22.26 -12.22 8.26
CA GLU A 562 -21.02 -11.53 7.88
C GLU A 562 -19.91 -12.57 7.69
N ALA A 563 -19.11 -12.46 6.62
CA ALA A 563 -18.06 -13.45 6.34
C ALA A 563 -16.79 -13.23 7.21
N LEU A 564 -16.07 -12.13 7.00
CA LEU A 564 -14.81 -11.83 7.71
C LEU A 564 -14.58 -10.33 7.84
N SER A 565 -14.34 -9.83 9.06
CA SER A 565 -13.69 -8.54 9.27
C SER A 565 -12.21 -8.70 9.66
N ILE A 566 -11.35 -7.96 8.97
CA ILE A 566 -9.92 -7.81 9.26
C ILE A 566 -9.74 -6.46 9.97
N VAL A 567 -9.53 -6.47 11.29
CA VAL A 567 -9.70 -5.29 12.16
C VAL A 567 -8.38 -4.83 12.79
N SER A 568 -7.99 -3.58 12.53
CA SER A 568 -6.74 -2.98 13.04
C SER A 568 -5.49 -3.81 12.74
N CYS A 569 -5.41 -4.41 11.56
CA CYS A 569 -4.33 -5.27 11.09
C CYS A 569 -3.39 -4.53 10.12
N ALA A 570 -2.24 -5.14 9.80
CA ALA A 570 -1.34 -4.69 8.74
C ALA A 570 -0.83 -5.88 7.91
N ASN A 571 -0.60 -5.73 6.60
CA ASN A 571 -0.06 -6.80 5.74
C ASN A 571 -0.81 -8.14 5.89
N VAL A 572 -2.12 -8.11 5.71
CA VAL A 572 -2.98 -9.31 5.76
C VAL A 572 -3.53 -9.61 4.37
N SER A 573 -3.53 -10.87 3.97
CA SER A 573 -4.11 -11.34 2.71
C SER A 573 -5.30 -12.27 2.95
N ALA A 574 -6.45 -11.98 2.32
CA ALA A 574 -7.62 -12.85 2.27
C ALA A 574 -7.93 -13.18 0.80
N TYR A 575 -7.76 -14.43 0.37
CA TYR A 575 -7.92 -14.77 -1.05
C TYR A 575 -8.31 -16.22 -1.37
N THR A 576 -8.91 -16.43 -2.55
CA THR A 576 -9.56 -17.70 -2.91
C THR A 576 -10.64 -18.03 -1.87
N ILE A 577 -11.73 -17.27 -1.94
CA ILE A 577 -12.86 -17.34 -1.00
C ILE A 577 -14.15 -17.36 -1.81
N ASN A 578 -15.00 -18.36 -1.64
CA ASN A 578 -16.36 -18.35 -2.19
C ASN A 578 -17.37 -17.95 -1.11
N ILE A 579 -18.38 -17.17 -1.48
CA ILE A 579 -19.54 -16.86 -0.63
C ILE A 579 -20.80 -17.33 -1.37
N SER A 580 -21.62 -18.13 -0.70
CA SER A 580 -22.75 -18.86 -1.31
C SER A 580 -23.94 -18.99 -0.36
N GLY A 581 -24.98 -19.71 -0.79
CA GLY A 581 -26.19 -19.91 0.01
C GLY A 581 -27.07 -18.66 0.09
N ASN A 582 -27.72 -18.44 1.24
CA ASN A 582 -28.55 -17.27 1.47
C ASN A 582 -27.69 -16.01 1.68
N ARG A 583 -28.11 -14.87 1.09
CA ARG A 583 -27.45 -13.58 1.32
C ARG A 583 -27.60 -13.12 2.77
N GLY A 584 -26.59 -12.41 3.27
CA GLY A 584 -26.61 -11.72 4.55
C GLY A 584 -26.25 -10.24 4.40
N HIS A 585 -25.62 -9.72 5.46
CA HIS A 585 -25.27 -8.32 5.63
C HIS A 585 -23.96 -7.94 4.91
N ALA A 586 -22.84 -8.64 5.14
CA ALA A 586 -21.54 -8.23 4.61
C ALA A 586 -20.60 -9.38 4.16
N SER A 587 -19.77 -9.06 3.19
CA SER A 587 -18.71 -9.90 2.63
C SER A 587 -17.41 -9.83 3.46
N VAL A 588 -16.24 -9.83 2.81
CA VAL A 588 -14.92 -9.66 3.43
C VAL A 588 -14.51 -8.19 3.44
N ARG A 589 -14.11 -7.64 4.60
CA ARG A 589 -13.70 -6.22 4.70
C ARG A 589 -12.43 -5.94 5.50
N SER A 590 -11.72 -4.90 5.06
CA SER A 590 -10.64 -4.24 5.79
C SER A 590 -11.21 -3.15 6.70
N GLN A 591 -11.09 -3.32 8.00
CA GLN A 591 -11.60 -2.39 9.02
C GLN A 591 -10.45 -1.76 9.79
N ALA A 592 -10.30 -0.42 9.76
CA ALA A 592 -9.27 0.32 10.47
C ALA A 592 -7.84 -0.26 10.28
N SER A 593 -7.57 -0.87 9.13
CA SER A 593 -6.37 -1.67 8.85
C SER A 593 -5.55 -1.05 7.72
N SER A 594 -4.24 -1.35 7.68
CA SER A 594 -3.37 -0.86 6.61
C SER A 594 -2.91 -2.00 5.70
N ARG A 595 -2.78 -1.74 4.39
CA ARG A 595 -2.16 -2.68 3.44
C ARG A 595 -2.78 -4.08 3.44
N VAL A 596 -4.11 -4.15 3.52
CA VAL A 596 -4.85 -5.42 3.40
C VAL A 596 -5.08 -5.72 1.93
N PHE A 597 -4.82 -6.97 1.52
CA PHE A 597 -5.15 -7.50 0.20
C PHE A 597 -6.35 -8.45 0.33
N ILE A 598 -7.46 -8.13 -0.35
CA ILE A 598 -8.62 -9.00 -0.51
C ILE A 598 -8.71 -9.31 -2.00
N GLY A 599 -8.66 -10.58 -2.41
CA GLY A 599 -8.71 -10.86 -3.85
C GLY A 599 -9.03 -12.28 -4.26
N ASN A 600 -9.47 -12.46 -5.51
CA ASN A 600 -10.07 -13.73 -5.96
C ASN A 600 -11.14 -14.23 -4.94
N VAL A 601 -12.07 -13.33 -4.61
CA VAL A 601 -13.26 -13.62 -3.80
C VAL A 601 -14.45 -13.66 -4.76
N THR A 602 -15.29 -14.70 -4.66
CA THR A 602 -16.48 -14.87 -5.52
C THR A 602 -17.73 -15.00 -4.66
N ASP A 603 -18.57 -13.98 -4.67
CA ASP A 603 -19.87 -13.99 -4.01
C ASP A 603 -21.01 -14.29 -5.00
N THR A 604 -21.69 -15.40 -4.73
CA THR A 604 -22.84 -15.94 -5.47
C THR A 604 -24.05 -16.17 -4.55
N SER A 605 -24.00 -15.65 -3.32
CA SER A 605 -25.11 -15.74 -2.39
C SER A 605 -26.38 -15.12 -2.98
N SER A 606 -27.53 -15.69 -2.60
CA SER A 606 -28.80 -15.48 -3.28
C SER A 606 -29.88 -15.05 -2.28
N GLY A 607 -30.86 -14.29 -2.73
CA GLY A 607 -31.89 -13.76 -1.85
C GLY A 607 -32.76 -12.71 -2.52
N LYS A 608 -33.65 -12.08 -1.76
CA LYS A 608 -34.50 -11.01 -2.28
C LYS A 608 -33.69 -9.73 -2.51
N ILE A 609 -34.00 -9.03 -3.60
CA ILE A 609 -33.40 -7.72 -3.87
C ILE A 609 -33.98 -6.65 -2.95
N ALA A 610 -33.18 -5.64 -2.61
CA ALA A 610 -33.64 -4.48 -1.86
C ALA A 610 -34.18 -3.37 -2.79
N LEU A 611 -35.43 -2.96 -2.57
CA LEU A 611 -36.13 -1.97 -3.39
C LEU A 611 -35.92 -0.51 -2.93
N ASP A 612 -35.28 -0.32 -1.78
CA ASP A 612 -34.99 0.98 -1.19
C ASP A 612 -33.54 1.10 -0.69
N SER A 613 -33.18 2.30 -0.26
CA SER A 613 -31.88 2.62 0.32
C SER A 613 -31.66 2.00 1.70
N GLY A 614 -32.74 1.67 2.43
CA GLY A 614 -32.66 1.03 3.75
C GLY A 614 -32.45 -0.49 3.69
N GLY A 615 -32.76 -1.13 2.55
CA GLY A 615 -32.71 -2.58 2.38
C GLY A 615 -33.80 -3.34 3.15
N GLN A 616 -34.91 -2.67 3.47
CA GLN A 616 -36.01 -3.21 4.29
C GLN A 616 -37.19 -3.66 3.45
N ASN A 617 -37.49 -2.93 2.35
CA ASN A 617 -38.52 -3.33 1.40
C ASN A 617 -37.93 -4.30 0.37
N LEU A 618 -38.42 -5.54 0.39
CA LEU A 618 -37.90 -6.64 -0.42
C LEU A 618 -38.69 -6.82 -1.72
N GLY A 619 -37.96 -7.06 -2.80
CA GLY A 619 -38.49 -7.40 -4.12
C GLY A 619 -38.46 -8.89 -4.41
N GLU A 620 -38.30 -9.21 -5.69
CA GLU A 620 -38.20 -10.59 -6.16
C GLU A 620 -36.89 -11.26 -5.70
N TYR A 621 -36.91 -12.59 -5.64
CA TYR A 621 -35.72 -13.40 -5.37
C TYR A 621 -34.76 -13.37 -6.57
N MET A 622 -33.47 -13.27 -6.29
CA MET A 622 -32.39 -13.20 -7.27
C MET A 622 -31.29 -14.19 -6.90
N GLU A 623 -30.98 -15.08 -7.85
CA GLU A 623 -29.75 -15.90 -7.80
C GLU A 623 -28.54 -15.01 -8.01
N GLY A 624 -27.49 -15.17 -7.20
CA GLY A 624 -26.32 -14.31 -7.22
C GLY A 624 -26.65 -12.84 -6.94
N ALA A 625 -27.54 -12.57 -5.99
CA ALA A 625 -27.81 -11.23 -5.46
C ALA A 625 -26.55 -10.62 -4.81
N GLY A 626 -25.76 -11.47 -4.12
CA GLY A 626 -24.62 -11.10 -3.29
C GLY A 626 -25.02 -10.70 -1.87
N GLN A 627 -24.05 -10.71 -0.97
CA GLN A 627 -24.11 -10.03 0.33
C GLN A 627 -24.53 -8.58 0.11
N TYR A 628 -25.26 -7.99 1.08
CA TYR A 628 -25.76 -6.62 0.91
C TYR A 628 -24.63 -5.60 0.74
N HIS A 629 -23.55 -5.76 1.51
CA HIS A 629 -22.26 -5.13 1.29
C HIS A 629 -21.29 -6.15 0.66
N GLY A 630 -20.70 -5.79 -0.49
CA GLY A 630 -19.66 -6.58 -1.15
C GLY A 630 -18.31 -6.51 -0.42
N CYS A 631 -17.22 -6.94 -1.04
CA CYS A 631 -15.90 -6.77 -0.43
C CYS A 631 -15.51 -5.29 -0.39
N GLY A 632 -14.78 -4.86 0.65
CA GLY A 632 -14.36 -3.46 0.74
C GLY A 632 -13.74 -3.04 2.08
N VAL A 633 -14.08 -1.82 2.51
CA VAL A 633 -13.40 -1.10 3.60
C VAL A 633 -14.36 -0.47 4.61
N SER A 634 -13.85 -0.22 5.82
CA SER A 634 -14.54 0.53 6.87
C SER A 634 -13.55 1.12 7.88
N LYS A 635 -14.01 2.11 8.66
CA LYS A 635 -13.19 2.81 9.67
C LYS A 635 -11.92 3.39 9.05
N GLU A 636 -10.84 3.56 9.81
CA GLU A 636 -9.61 4.24 9.37
C GLU A 636 -8.74 3.36 8.43
N SER A 637 -9.36 2.57 7.54
CA SER A 637 -8.67 1.69 6.59
C SER A 637 -7.82 2.50 5.61
N MET A 638 -6.61 2.02 5.31
CA MET A 638 -5.59 2.78 4.56
C MET A 638 -4.75 1.90 3.60
N GLY A 639 -4.82 2.18 2.30
CA GLY A 639 -4.02 1.44 1.30
C GLY A 639 -4.51 0.01 1.11
N ALA A 640 -5.83 -0.22 1.14
CA ALA A 640 -6.43 -1.53 0.93
C ALA A 640 -6.58 -1.83 -0.57
N VAL A 641 -6.36 -3.08 -0.95
CA VAL A 641 -6.48 -3.57 -2.33
C VAL A 641 -7.57 -4.64 -2.41
N ILE A 642 -8.60 -4.36 -3.19
CA ILE A 642 -9.67 -5.29 -3.56
C ILE A 642 -9.39 -5.71 -5.02
N TRP A 643 -8.81 -6.88 -5.24
CA TRP A 643 -8.26 -7.30 -6.53
C TRP A 643 -8.99 -8.52 -7.10
N ASN A 644 -9.47 -8.43 -8.35
CA ASN A 644 -10.13 -9.55 -9.06
C ASN A 644 -11.24 -10.21 -8.21
N VAL A 645 -12.05 -9.39 -7.54
CA VAL A 645 -13.20 -9.85 -6.76
C VAL A 645 -14.46 -9.83 -7.64
N GLN A 646 -15.27 -10.87 -7.53
CA GLN A 646 -16.63 -10.89 -8.06
C GLN A 646 -17.67 -10.78 -6.94
N TRP A 647 -18.52 -9.75 -6.96
CA TRP A 647 -19.71 -9.64 -6.12
C TRP A 647 -21.01 -9.70 -6.93
N GLY A 648 -22.14 -9.84 -6.21
CA GLY A 648 -23.45 -10.13 -6.81
C GLY A 648 -24.14 -8.99 -7.55
N ASN A 649 -25.35 -9.28 -8.05
CA ASN A 649 -26.15 -8.43 -8.93
C ASN A 649 -27.11 -7.45 -8.21
N ASP A 650 -27.11 -7.42 -6.88
CA ASP A 650 -27.81 -6.43 -6.02
C ASP A 650 -26.89 -5.97 -4.86
N ALA A 651 -25.66 -5.61 -5.23
CA ALA A 651 -24.57 -5.22 -4.33
C ALA A 651 -23.74 -4.05 -4.92
N CYS A 652 -22.76 -3.58 -4.15
CA CYS A 652 -21.63 -2.74 -4.55
C CYS A 652 -20.41 -3.12 -3.69
N PHE A 653 -19.24 -2.52 -3.90
CA PHE A 653 -18.11 -2.64 -2.96
C PHE A 653 -18.48 -2.05 -1.59
N GLU A 654 -17.87 -2.50 -0.49
CA GLU A 654 -18.15 -1.94 0.84
C GLU A 654 -17.29 -0.69 1.12
N SER A 655 -17.92 0.33 1.70
CA SER A 655 -17.34 1.60 2.11
C SER A 655 -18.07 2.13 3.35
N HIS A 656 -17.96 1.37 4.45
CA HIS A 656 -18.84 1.46 5.63
C HIS A 656 -18.56 2.67 6.55
N ALA A 657 -18.03 3.77 6.01
CA ALA A 657 -17.77 5.04 6.71
C ALA A 657 -16.77 4.98 7.88
N SER A 658 -16.72 6.07 8.64
CA SER A 658 -15.67 6.48 9.60
C SER A 658 -14.27 6.58 8.97
N GLN A 659 -14.16 7.37 7.91
CA GLN A 659 -12.86 7.85 7.38
C GLN A 659 -11.92 6.83 6.69
N PRO A 660 -12.38 5.84 5.89
CA PRO A 660 -11.48 5.03 5.07
C PRO A 660 -10.90 5.84 3.91
N ARG A 661 -9.68 5.51 3.49
CA ARG A 661 -8.87 6.26 2.51
C ARG A 661 -8.03 5.31 1.67
N ALA A 662 -7.55 5.79 0.53
CA ALA A 662 -6.56 5.07 -0.27
C ALA A 662 -6.99 3.61 -0.53
N THR A 663 -8.14 3.42 -1.17
CA THR A 663 -8.66 2.07 -1.51
C THR A 663 -8.59 1.87 -3.00
N LEU A 664 -8.02 0.75 -3.43
CA LEU A 664 -7.97 0.35 -4.82
C LEU A 664 -8.96 -0.79 -5.07
N ILE A 665 -9.96 -0.54 -5.92
CA ILE A 665 -10.85 -1.54 -6.51
C ILE A 665 -10.29 -1.89 -7.90
N ASP A 666 -9.65 -3.04 -8.05
CA ASP A 666 -8.86 -3.40 -9.23
C ASP A 666 -9.40 -4.67 -9.90
N ARG A 667 -9.72 -4.59 -11.19
CA ARG A 667 -10.28 -5.70 -12.01
C ARG A 667 -11.51 -6.39 -11.41
N CYS A 668 -12.24 -5.70 -10.54
CA CYS A 668 -13.41 -6.28 -9.89
C CYS A 668 -14.59 -6.40 -10.87
N ARG A 669 -15.55 -7.27 -10.53
CA ARG A 669 -16.75 -7.53 -11.31
C ARG A 669 -17.97 -7.63 -10.40
N GLY A 670 -19.11 -7.11 -10.82
CA GLY A 670 -20.35 -7.20 -10.05
C GLY A 670 -21.25 -6.01 -10.29
N ALA A 671 -22.35 -5.91 -9.55
CA ALA A 671 -23.24 -4.76 -9.72
C ALA A 671 -22.66 -3.48 -9.09
N PHE A 672 -23.16 -2.35 -9.56
CA PHE A 672 -22.82 -1.02 -9.09
C PHE A 672 -24.12 -0.30 -8.73
N ILE A 673 -24.70 -0.72 -7.59
CA ILE A 673 -25.99 -0.24 -7.09
C ILE A 673 -25.73 0.67 -5.89
N PRO A 674 -26.21 1.94 -5.89
CA PRO A 674 -26.07 2.81 -4.74
C PRO A 674 -26.78 2.24 -3.50
N TRP A 675 -26.44 2.77 -2.32
CA TRP A 675 -26.92 2.31 -1.01
C TRP A 675 -26.40 0.93 -0.54
N ARG A 676 -25.64 0.21 -1.37
CA ARG A 676 -25.01 -1.08 -1.01
C ARG A 676 -23.62 -0.96 -0.39
N GLU A 677 -23.06 0.25 -0.32
CA GLU A 677 -21.72 0.49 0.23
C GLU A 677 -21.69 0.55 1.77
N GLY A 678 -22.85 0.70 2.42
CA GLY A 678 -22.98 0.78 3.88
C GLY A 678 -22.64 2.14 4.47
N GLY A 679 -22.51 2.20 5.79
CA GLY A 679 -22.17 3.42 6.54
C GLY A 679 -23.35 4.07 7.29
N ASP A 680 -23.10 4.46 8.54
CA ASP A 680 -24.07 5.12 9.41
C ASP A 680 -24.06 6.65 9.27
N GLU A 681 -25.21 7.31 9.50
CA GLU A 681 -25.38 8.77 9.32
C GLU A 681 -24.49 9.63 10.23
N VAL A 682 -24.02 9.12 11.38
CA VAL A 682 -23.05 9.84 12.24
C VAL A 682 -21.60 9.44 11.96
N GLN A 683 -21.34 8.48 11.07
CA GLN A 683 -19.98 7.97 10.78
C GLN A 683 -19.38 8.55 9.49
N LEU A 684 -20.15 9.30 8.71
CA LEU A 684 -19.73 9.85 7.41
C LEU A 684 -18.42 10.67 7.45
N PRO A 685 -17.69 10.80 6.32
CA PRO A 685 -17.97 10.24 4.98
C PRO A 685 -17.86 8.72 4.87
N ASN A 686 -18.54 8.13 3.87
CA ASN A 686 -18.44 6.71 3.49
C ASN A 686 -17.00 6.39 3.07
N HIS A 687 -16.43 7.18 2.16
CA HIS A 687 -15.01 7.17 1.80
C HIS A 687 -14.45 8.60 1.75
N LEU A 688 -13.21 8.77 2.23
CA LEU A 688 -12.43 9.99 2.07
C LEU A 688 -11.60 9.93 0.77
N ASN A 689 -10.61 10.82 0.61
CA ASN A 689 -9.83 10.92 -0.62
C ASN A 689 -9.08 9.62 -1.01
N ASP A 690 -8.74 9.56 -2.30
CA ASP A 690 -7.96 8.50 -2.95
C ASP A 690 -8.63 7.11 -3.01
N LEU A 691 -9.96 7.09 -3.22
CA LEU A 691 -10.63 5.92 -3.82
C LEU A 691 -10.25 5.82 -5.30
N VAL A 692 -9.71 4.67 -5.72
CA VAL A 692 -9.31 4.36 -7.09
C VAL A 692 -10.10 3.15 -7.58
N ILE A 693 -10.81 3.31 -8.70
CA ILE A 693 -11.57 2.24 -9.37
C ILE A 693 -10.91 1.99 -10.72
N TRP A 694 -10.29 0.82 -10.87
CA TRP A 694 -9.48 0.44 -12.02
C TRP A 694 -10.06 -0.81 -12.70
N ASN A 695 -10.40 -0.68 -13.98
CA ASN A 695 -10.94 -1.76 -14.82
C ASN A 695 -12.14 -2.52 -14.21
N MET A 696 -13.00 -1.82 -13.47
CA MET A 696 -14.25 -2.37 -12.93
C MET A 696 -15.19 -2.80 -14.06
N ASN A 697 -15.64 -4.06 -14.00
CA ASN A 697 -16.60 -4.65 -14.95
C ASN A 697 -17.99 -4.75 -14.31
N ALA A 698 -18.83 -3.74 -14.52
CA ALA A 698 -20.17 -3.71 -13.98
C ALA A 698 -21.07 -4.77 -14.64
N THR A 699 -21.68 -5.66 -13.86
CA THR A 699 -22.68 -6.61 -14.38
C THR A 699 -24.08 -6.01 -14.46
N LYS A 700 -24.35 -5.02 -13.60
CA LYS A 700 -25.60 -4.26 -13.52
C LYS A 700 -25.31 -2.90 -12.86
N THR A 701 -26.08 -1.88 -13.19
CA THR A 701 -25.91 -0.52 -12.68
C THR A 701 -27.24 0.03 -12.18
N GLY A 702 -27.20 1.04 -11.32
CA GLY A 702 -28.39 1.69 -10.78
C GLY A 702 -28.13 3.13 -10.35
N TYR A 703 -29.20 3.86 -10.08
CA TYR A 703 -29.19 5.25 -9.62
C TYR A 703 -30.23 5.43 -8.52
N ASP A 704 -30.03 6.41 -7.64
CA ASP A 704 -31.16 6.93 -6.86
C ASP A 704 -32.12 7.72 -7.76
N GLY A 705 -33.42 7.64 -7.47
CA GLY A 705 -34.45 8.38 -8.22
C GLY A 705 -34.30 9.90 -8.14
N GLY A 706 -33.65 10.42 -7.11
CA GLY A 706 -33.34 11.85 -6.95
C GLY A 706 -32.18 12.34 -7.81
N TRP A 707 -31.32 11.46 -8.32
CA TRP A 707 -30.06 11.84 -9.00
C TRP A 707 -30.20 12.09 -10.51
N GLY A 708 -31.42 12.08 -11.06
CA GLY A 708 -31.67 12.47 -12.46
C GLY A 708 -31.04 11.54 -13.51
N ASN A 709 -30.85 10.25 -13.18
CA ASN A 709 -30.13 9.24 -13.98
C ASN A 709 -28.61 9.48 -14.11
N LYS A 710 -27.99 10.13 -13.12
CA LYS A 710 -26.54 10.11 -12.91
C LYS A 710 -26.21 9.37 -11.61
N PHE A 711 -25.00 8.84 -11.51
CA PHE A 711 -24.41 8.39 -10.26
C PHE A 711 -23.69 9.58 -9.61
N ILE A 712 -24.04 9.87 -8.36
CA ILE A 712 -23.52 10.98 -7.56
C ILE A 712 -22.70 10.36 -6.43
N TRP A 713 -21.51 10.90 -6.17
CA TRP A 713 -20.61 10.44 -5.10
C TRP A 713 -20.87 11.20 -3.79
N TRP A 714 -21.14 12.51 -3.87
CA TRP A 714 -21.44 13.34 -2.71
C TRP A 714 -22.78 14.08 -2.89
N ASP A 715 -23.84 13.58 -2.25
CA ASP A 715 -25.19 14.14 -2.39
C ASP A 715 -25.53 15.08 -1.22
N ASN A 716 -25.45 16.40 -1.44
CA ASN A 716 -25.76 17.42 -0.43
C ASN A 716 -27.21 17.40 0.09
N ASN A 717 -28.13 16.66 -0.54
CA ASN A 717 -29.52 16.52 -0.10
C ASN A 717 -29.75 15.26 0.75
N ASN A 718 -28.71 14.44 0.97
CA ASN A 718 -28.80 13.15 1.65
C ASN A 718 -27.85 13.08 2.87
N ARG A 719 -28.25 12.34 3.91
CA ARG A 719 -27.52 12.21 5.19
C ARG A 719 -26.81 10.87 5.40
N TRP A 720 -26.75 10.02 4.37
CA TRP A 720 -26.15 8.68 4.40
C TRP A 720 -25.13 8.45 3.26
N TRP A 721 -25.04 9.36 2.28
CA TRP A 721 -24.19 9.22 1.09
C TRP A 721 -23.23 10.40 0.92
N LYS A 722 -21.96 10.13 1.17
CA LYS A 722 -20.82 11.06 1.18
C LYS A 722 -19.56 10.27 0.82
N ASN A 723 -19.27 10.11 -0.45
CA ASN A 723 -17.98 9.62 -0.95
C ASN A 723 -17.22 10.81 -1.56
N MET A 724 -15.96 10.99 -1.19
CA MET A 724 -15.09 11.98 -1.81
C MET A 724 -14.84 11.66 -3.29
N PRO A 725 -14.56 12.66 -4.16
CA PRO A 725 -14.36 12.45 -5.59
C PRO A 725 -13.30 11.38 -5.91
N PRO A 726 -13.66 10.25 -6.56
CA PRO A 726 -12.73 9.16 -6.83
C PRO A 726 -11.96 9.35 -8.14
N VAL A 727 -10.97 8.47 -8.33
CA VAL A 727 -10.30 8.21 -9.61
C VAL A 727 -10.98 7.01 -10.28
N ILE A 728 -11.49 7.17 -11.50
CA ILE A 728 -12.21 6.10 -12.23
C ILE A 728 -11.54 5.87 -13.59
N VAL A 729 -10.93 4.70 -13.78
CA VAL A 729 -10.19 4.35 -15.01
C VAL A 729 -10.67 3.01 -15.56
N GLY A 730 -11.03 2.96 -16.84
CA GLY A 730 -11.35 1.72 -17.54
C GLY A 730 -12.66 1.04 -17.11
N PHE A 731 -13.57 1.77 -16.46
CA PHE A 731 -14.89 1.25 -16.04
C PHE A 731 -15.69 0.80 -17.27
N HIS A 732 -16.15 -0.45 -17.30
CA HIS A 732 -16.82 -1.05 -18.45
C HIS A 732 -17.91 -2.05 -18.05
N GLY A 733 -18.55 -2.69 -19.04
CA GLY A 733 -19.67 -3.61 -18.82
C GLY A 733 -21.02 -2.91 -18.95
N ALA A 734 -21.91 -3.09 -17.97
CA ALA A 734 -23.19 -2.40 -17.89
C ALA A 734 -22.98 -0.88 -17.79
N SER A 735 -23.70 -0.11 -18.62
CA SER A 735 -23.50 1.33 -18.73
C SER A 735 -23.93 2.06 -17.46
N ILE A 736 -23.11 3.01 -17.02
CA ILE A 736 -23.42 4.00 -15.99
C ILE A 736 -23.04 5.39 -16.50
N VAL A 737 -23.74 6.41 -16.01
CA VAL A 737 -23.43 7.82 -16.25
C VAL A 737 -23.05 8.43 -14.91
N PHE A 738 -21.81 8.88 -14.75
CA PHE A 738 -21.38 9.62 -13.56
C PHE A 738 -21.75 11.10 -13.69
N ASP A 739 -21.82 11.83 -12.58
CA ASP A 739 -21.65 13.27 -12.63
C ASP A 739 -20.15 13.62 -12.72
N GLU A 740 -19.75 14.22 -13.84
CA GLU A 740 -18.34 14.51 -14.17
C GLU A 740 -17.86 15.87 -13.64
N SER A 741 -18.62 16.51 -12.75
CA SER A 741 -18.17 17.74 -12.09
C SER A 741 -16.94 17.49 -11.19
N PRO A 742 -16.03 18.48 -11.03
CA PRO A 742 -14.84 18.33 -10.17
C PRO A 742 -15.18 18.02 -8.70
N GLU A 743 -16.37 18.43 -8.25
CA GLU A 743 -16.93 18.11 -6.94
C GLU A 743 -17.57 16.72 -6.85
N GLN A 744 -17.44 15.87 -7.88
CA GLN A 744 -18.00 14.51 -7.90
C GLN A 744 -17.00 13.47 -8.38
N VAL A 745 -16.07 13.81 -9.28
CA VAL A 745 -15.01 12.91 -9.77
C VAL A 745 -13.67 13.65 -9.84
N LYS A 746 -12.62 13.06 -9.24
CA LYS A 746 -11.26 13.64 -9.19
C LYS A 746 -10.52 13.43 -10.51
N TYR A 747 -10.69 12.26 -11.13
CA TYR A 747 -10.08 11.92 -12.41
C TYR A 747 -10.91 10.83 -13.10
N MET A 748 -11.03 10.90 -14.43
CA MET A 748 -11.77 9.90 -15.19
C MET A 748 -11.12 9.61 -16.55
N GLU A 749 -10.99 8.33 -16.89
CA GLU A 749 -10.37 7.87 -18.12
C GLU A 749 -11.03 6.58 -18.65
N SER A 750 -11.20 6.49 -19.98
CA SER A 750 -11.70 5.30 -20.70
C SER A 750 -13.00 4.69 -20.13
N LEU A 751 -14.09 5.46 -20.11
CA LEU A 751 -15.41 4.89 -19.85
C LEU A 751 -15.89 3.99 -21.00
N GLY A 752 -16.33 2.78 -20.65
CA GLY A 752 -16.90 1.78 -21.55
C GLY A 752 -15.91 0.79 -22.15
N THR A 753 -14.59 0.93 -21.91
CA THR A 753 -13.55 0.01 -22.40
C THR A 753 -12.43 -0.11 -21.35
N PRO A 754 -11.94 -1.31 -21.02
CA PRO A 754 -10.81 -1.48 -20.11
C PRO A 754 -9.50 -0.90 -20.68
N VAL A 755 -8.59 -0.54 -19.78
CA VAL A 755 -7.26 0.00 -20.10
C VAL A 755 -6.15 -1.00 -19.80
N GLU A 756 -4.95 -0.74 -20.32
CA GLU A 756 -3.71 -1.37 -19.83
C GLU A 756 -2.94 -0.42 -18.89
N PRO A 757 -2.25 -0.94 -17.84
CA PRO A 757 -2.22 -2.35 -17.42
C PRO A 757 -3.58 -2.84 -16.92
N GLN A 758 -3.92 -4.10 -17.19
CA GLN A 758 -5.22 -4.65 -16.74
C GLN A 758 -5.42 -4.53 -15.23
N SER A 759 -4.37 -4.75 -14.44
CA SER A 759 -4.36 -4.54 -13.00
C SER A 759 -3.36 -3.46 -12.65
N LEU A 760 -3.81 -2.44 -11.93
CA LEU A 760 -2.89 -1.44 -11.37
C LEU A 760 -1.99 -2.07 -10.30
N TYR A 761 -2.55 -2.91 -9.42
CA TYR A 761 -1.80 -3.56 -8.34
C TYR A 761 -0.70 -4.48 -8.86
N GLU A 762 -0.99 -5.34 -9.85
CA GLU A 762 0.00 -6.22 -10.47
C GLU A 762 1.14 -5.42 -11.12
N ALA A 763 0.82 -4.35 -11.86
CA ALA A 763 1.81 -3.53 -12.55
C ALA A 763 2.69 -2.74 -11.56
N GLN A 764 2.13 -2.23 -10.47
CA GLN A 764 2.90 -1.60 -9.39
C GLN A 764 3.81 -2.60 -8.69
N LEU A 765 3.32 -3.82 -8.44
CA LEU A 765 4.08 -4.90 -7.81
C LEU A 765 5.22 -5.38 -8.72
N GLU A 766 4.98 -5.52 -10.03
CA GLU A 766 6.01 -5.80 -11.03
C GLU A 766 7.05 -4.69 -11.11
N ARG A 767 6.62 -3.42 -11.13
CA ARG A 767 7.53 -2.27 -11.14
C ARG A 767 8.42 -2.21 -9.89
N ARG A 768 7.88 -2.56 -8.72
CA ARG A 768 8.66 -2.57 -7.46
C ARG A 768 9.63 -3.76 -7.38
N LEU A 769 9.19 -4.96 -7.78
CA LEU A 769 9.95 -6.20 -7.57
C LEU A 769 10.76 -6.65 -8.80
N GLY A 770 10.50 -6.09 -9.97
CA GLY A 770 11.01 -6.56 -11.26
C GLY A 770 10.29 -7.79 -11.83
N TYR A 771 9.20 -8.24 -11.19
CA TYR A 771 8.37 -9.38 -11.60
C TYR A 771 7.01 -9.40 -10.87
N VAL A 772 5.97 -9.97 -11.49
CA VAL A 772 4.73 -10.34 -10.77
C VAL A 772 4.96 -11.64 -9.97
N PRO A 773 4.77 -11.66 -8.64
CA PRO A 773 4.96 -12.86 -7.83
C PRO A 773 4.12 -14.06 -8.28
N ALA A 774 4.72 -15.25 -8.25
CA ALA A 774 4.09 -16.49 -8.72
C ALA A 774 2.78 -16.83 -8.00
N TRP A 775 2.64 -16.43 -6.73
CA TRP A 775 1.42 -16.64 -5.96
C TRP A 775 0.21 -15.90 -6.53
N LEU A 776 0.40 -14.67 -7.01
CA LEU A 776 -0.66 -13.83 -7.58
C LEU A 776 -1.03 -14.29 -9.00
N ASN A 777 -0.02 -14.72 -9.77
CA ASN A 777 -0.25 -15.36 -11.07
C ASN A 777 -1.02 -16.69 -10.96
N ALA A 778 -0.91 -17.40 -9.84
CA ALA A 778 -1.66 -18.63 -9.58
C ALA A 778 -3.14 -18.40 -9.17
N LEU A 779 -3.58 -17.14 -9.01
CA LEU A 779 -4.97 -16.78 -8.71
C LEU A 779 -5.80 -16.35 -9.95
N LYS A 780 -5.20 -16.41 -11.14
CA LYS A 780 -5.78 -15.94 -12.42
C LYS A 780 -6.49 -17.05 -13.19
#